data_AF-A0A395IUY9-F1
#
_entry.id   AF-A0A395IUY9-F1
#
_cell.length_a   1.000
_cell.length_b   1.000
_cell.length_c   1.000
_cell.angle_alpha   90.00
_cell.angle_beta   90.00
_cell.angle_gamma   90.00
#
_symmetry.space_group_name_H-M   'P 1'
#
loop_
_entity.id
_entity.type
_entity.pdbx_description
1 polymer ?
#
loop_
_entity_poly.entity_id
_entity_poly.type
_entity_poly.pdbx_seq_one_letter_code
_entity_poly.pdbx_strand_id
1 'polypeptide(L)'
;MTTTNGEVKDAPRTIRATVDELKTTFYDTPNLQAALEALHQDGFVVLKSIIDVNHIDQINSYMSKEADELVKNGTKPFNQGVNSNILQAPPLSHEEYLHNDVFFNPFVIQIMNAYLGYKPIWNFVTGNNALPKTHGLRQPIHKDITFNHPQCPFYVIANIPLCPFNVSTGSTEFWLGSHAHTSGADQIPATSESKLANAKLVVGDPTCDVKHNIVEERRRVRPPVQPVCEKGDVMLRDLRTWHAGMPNEGEDYRIMIALGYQAQWYPNHTLRSKLPLSRGNFFMNHGRQPLEVRADLLSDDSDFGKLNDIFNFRPTEGVTVVGATKGFDTISQVQTSSTLEMQSTTADPEESSTKIPKTQDFVVQTEAWAGGNSPDPNEKEVETANNEDANATQAGVQNIEAVSMTWTTWYLVIAYIGIFLIAFTTSFEGQVVASLGVFATSSFNNHSLISTVLVVQNVVNAVIKAPMAKYADVFGRLEAFSVSILLAVLGGVTMATSSNVQTFAAAQIFYAAGSTSLQILQQIFVADTTDLSNRALFSTLPQVPFMVTVWIGAPIADKILKNTTWRWGYGLWCIILPAVFLPLALSLFLNNRKAKRAGLTAASPLQGLGPISIIKTLWNDLDIGGMILLMAFFLSVQPYFYSYLLVVQDLSIPAAGHVTQVFSFTATISAVAVSFLIKYTKYCKPYIVTGALIYLMGIGLMYYYRQENSSIAQIIGTQIAVGIGGGMLNVPAQLAVQASVPSHQNVAVATAVYMTCVEMGGAVGSAIAGVIWGHDIPKKLAEYSTTLDSEAVYNSINNALAYPMGTLERMAINRAYQETMHKLLVVALCVSVPVVFLSLMIKNAKLDAGEDKVKGRVVGGTVEETRES
;
A
#
# COMPACT_ATOMS: atom_id res chain seq x y z
N MET A 1 -16.58 42.71 -1.57
CA MET A 1 -17.70 42.18 -2.40
C MET A 1 -18.12 40.86 -1.77
N THR A 2 -19.33 40.80 -1.22
CA THR A 2 -19.94 39.56 -0.73
C THR A 2 -20.71 38.90 -1.87
N THR A 3 -20.66 37.57 -1.95
CA THR A 3 -21.53 36.80 -2.86
C THR A 3 -22.93 36.64 -2.26
N THR A 4 -23.86 36.07 -3.02
CA THR A 4 -25.27 35.88 -2.63
C THR A 4 -25.49 35.02 -1.37
N ASN A 5 -24.46 34.35 -0.87
CA ASN A 5 -24.50 33.55 0.37
C ASN A 5 -23.80 34.24 1.57
N GLY A 6 -23.38 35.51 1.43
CA GLY A 6 -22.70 36.26 2.49
C GLY A 6 -21.19 35.99 2.62
N GLU A 7 -20.64 35.08 1.83
CA GLU A 7 -19.20 34.79 1.83
C GLU A 7 -18.40 35.97 1.23
N VAL A 8 -17.30 36.32 1.90
CA VAL A 8 -16.33 37.31 1.43
C VAL A 8 -15.47 36.66 0.34
N LYS A 9 -15.44 37.27 -0.85
CA LYS A 9 -14.88 36.72 -2.10
C LYS A 9 -13.47 36.10 -2.02
N ASP A 10 -12.65 36.46 -1.03
CA ASP A 10 -11.26 36.01 -0.88
C ASP A 10 -10.94 35.38 0.48
N ALA A 11 -11.94 35.19 1.37
CA ALA A 11 -11.74 34.61 2.70
C ALA A 11 -11.30 33.13 2.65
N PRO A 12 -10.60 32.63 3.69
CA PRO A 12 -10.30 31.20 3.80
C PRO A 12 -11.58 30.41 4.06
N ARG A 13 -11.69 29.21 3.48
CA ARG A 13 -12.84 28.33 3.73
C ARG A 13 -12.85 27.88 5.20
N THR A 14 -14.03 27.95 5.81
CA THR A 14 -14.28 27.51 7.19
C THR A 14 -15.15 26.26 7.20
N ILE A 15 -14.74 25.20 7.89
CA ILE A 15 -15.50 23.96 8.05
C ILE A 15 -16.06 23.93 9.47
N ARG A 16 -17.37 23.71 9.62
CA ARG A 16 -18.03 23.60 10.92
C ARG A 16 -18.66 22.21 11.02
N ALA A 17 -18.23 21.44 12.03
CA ALA A 17 -18.82 20.14 12.31
C ALA A 17 -20.30 20.30 12.69
N THR A 18 -21.13 19.42 12.14
CA THR A 18 -22.52 19.24 12.53
C THR A 18 -22.62 18.61 13.92
N VAL A 19 -23.81 18.67 14.52
CA VAL A 19 -24.08 18.10 15.85
C VAL A 19 -23.82 16.59 15.91
N ASP A 20 -23.96 15.87 14.79
CA ASP A 20 -23.72 14.42 14.74
C ASP A 20 -22.25 14.08 14.49
N GLU A 21 -21.54 14.86 13.66
CA GLU A 21 -20.08 14.75 13.50
C GLU A 21 -19.34 15.06 14.82
N LEU A 22 -19.82 16.03 15.60
CA LEU A 22 -19.28 16.31 16.95
C LEU A 22 -19.46 15.13 17.93
N LYS A 23 -20.51 14.31 17.77
CA LYS A 23 -20.70 13.08 18.59
C LYS A 23 -19.83 11.93 18.12
N THR A 24 -19.60 11.79 16.82
CA THR A 24 -18.76 10.72 16.26
C THR A 24 -17.27 11.05 16.27
N THR A 25 -16.92 12.34 16.44
CA THR A 25 -15.56 12.90 16.32
C THR A 25 -14.93 12.78 14.94
N PHE A 26 -15.74 12.62 13.88
CA PHE A 26 -15.26 12.56 12.50
C PHE A 26 -16.15 13.37 11.57
N TYR A 27 -15.55 14.02 10.58
CA TYR A 27 -16.27 14.65 9.49
C TYR A 27 -16.90 13.61 8.56
N ASP A 28 -18.06 13.94 8.02
CA ASP A 28 -18.70 13.23 6.92
C ASP A 28 -18.00 13.50 5.58
N THR A 29 -18.45 12.83 4.51
CA THR A 29 -17.84 12.98 3.18
C THR A 29 -17.92 14.43 2.66
N PRO A 30 -19.07 15.15 2.71
CA PRO A 30 -19.15 16.57 2.38
C PRO A 30 -18.13 17.46 3.11
N ASN A 31 -18.04 17.41 4.44
CA ASN A 31 -17.14 18.29 5.20
C ASN A 31 -15.67 17.91 4.99
N LEU A 32 -15.36 16.61 4.91
CA LEU A 32 -14.01 16.15 4.57
C LEU A 32 -13.59 16.59 3.16
N GLN A 33 -14.48 16.47 2.16
CA GLN A 33 -14.23 16.97 0.80
C GLN A 33 -14.00 18.48 0.80
N ALA A 34 -14.85 19.25 1.49
CA ALA A 34 -14.74 20.71 1.55
C ALA A 34 -13.42 21.16 2.22
N ALA A 35 -12.95 20.43 3.24
CA ALA A 35 -11.65 20.65 3.87
C ALA A 35 -10.47 20.33 2.94
N LEU A 36 -10.54 19.21 2.21
CA LEU A 36 -9.53 18.80 1.24
C LEU A 36 -9.46 19.76 0.05
N GLU A 37 -10.59 20.24 -0.47
CA GLU A 37 -10.64 21.26 -1.51
C GLU A 37 -9.96 22.55 -1.06
N ALA A 38 -10.22 23.01 0.17
CA ALA A 38 -9.58 24.19 0.73
C ALA A 38 -8.05 24.03 0.86
N LEU A 39 -7.58 22.87 1.33
CA LEU A 39 -6.15 22.58 1.40
C LEU A 39 -5.48 22.45 0.02
N HIS A 40 -6.18 22.02 -1.03
CA HIS A 40 -5.63 21.96 -2.39
C HIS A 40 -5.72 23.28 -3.16
N GLN A 41 -6.74 24.11 -2.91
CA GLN A 41 -6.95 25.38 -3.62
C GLN A 41 -6.27 26.56 -2.91
N ASP A 42 -6.44 26.64 -1.60
CA ASP A 42 -5.99 27.77 -0.77
C ASP A 42 -4.72 27.44 0.04
N GLY A 43 -4.38 26.16 0.23
CA GLY A 43 -3.25 25.74 1.05
C GLY A 43 -3.47 25.98 2.55
N PHE A 44 -4.72 26.26 2.93
CA PHE A 44 -5.14 26.69 4.25
C PHE A 44 -6.64 26.45 4.45
N VAL A 45 -7.04 25.99 5.65
CA VAL A 45 -8.45 25.82 6.03
C VAL A 45 -8.62 26.05 7.54
N VAL A 46 -9.77 26.60 7.95
CA VAL A 46 -10.12 26.76 9.37
C VAL A 46 -11.21 25.77 9.76
N LEU A 47 -10.92 24.91 10.73
CA LEU A 47 -11.88 24.02 11.37
C LEU A 47 -12.48 24.74 12.58
N LYS A 48 -13.80 24.89 12.62
CA LYS A 48 -14.49 25.73 13.61
C LYS A 48 -14.98 24.92 14.79
N SER A 49 -14.61 25.33 16.01
CA SER A 49 -15.16 24.82 17.27
C SER A 49 -15.02 23.29 17.45
N ILE A 50 -13.81 22.75 17.24
CA ILE A 50 -13.49 21.31 17.36
C ILE A 50 -12.61 20.96 18.58
N ILE A 51 -12.30 21.93 19.45
CA ILE A 51 -11.57 21.77 20.71
C ILE A 51 -12.38 22.46 21.82
N ASP A 52 -12.39 21.91 23.04
CA ASP A 52 -13.02 22.53 24.19
C ASP A 52 -12.30 23.85 24.58
N VAL A 53 -13.07 24.92 24.70
CA VAL A 53 -12.58 26.25 25.08
C VAL A 53 -11.97 26.25 26.48
N ASN A 54 -12.42 25.39 27.39
CA ASN A 54 -11.86 25.27 28.73
C ASN A 54 -10.42 24.74 28.72
N HIS A 55 -10.11 23.77 27.86
CA HIS A 55 -8.75 23.25 27.67
C HIS A 55 -7.83 24.34 27.11
N ILE A 56 -8.34 25.10 26.13
CA ILE A 56 -7.64 26.26 25.57
C ILE A 56 -7.33 27.32 26.64
N ASP A 57 -8.31 27.67 27.48
CA ASP A 57 -8.16 28.68 28.53
C ASP A 57 -7.17 28.28 29.63
N GLN A 58 -7.14 27.01 30.01
CA GLN A 58 -6.14 26.46 30.94
C GLN A 58 -4.72 26.64 30.40
N ILE A 59 -4.47 26.20 29.15
CA ILE A 59 -3.14 26.29 28.54
C ILE A 59 -2.74 27.76 28.33
N ASN A 60 -3.67 28.62 27.87
CA ASN A 60 -3.39 30.04 27.67
C ASN A 60 -2.97 30.75 28.96
N SER A 61 -3.63 30.42 30.08
CA SER A 61 -3.35 30.99 31.42
C SER A 61 -1.96 30.62 31.95
N TYR A 62 -1.48 29.41 31.65
CA TYR A 62 -0.11 29.00 31.96
C TYR A 62 0.89 29.73 31.03
N MET A 63 0.73 29.55 29.71
CA MET A 63 1.70 30.05 28.73
C MET A 63 1.84 31.57 28.76
N SER A 64 0.78 32.33 29.06
CA SER A 64 0.86 33.80 29.17
C SER A 64 1.73 34.25 30.36
N LYS A 65 1.75 33.51 31.47
CA LYS A 65 2.59 33.83 32.64
C LYS A 65 4.06 33.50 32.37
N GLU A 66 4.31 32.32 31.81
CA GLU A 66 5.66 31.89 31.43
C GLU A 66 6.25 32.81 30.35
N ALA A 67 5.46 33.25 29.36
CA ALA A 67 5.90 34.19 28.33
C ALA A 67 6.45 35.49 28.94
N ASP A 68 5.77 35.99 29.96
CA ASP A 68 6.15 37.20 30.69
C ASP A 68 7.51 37.05 31.40
N GLU A 69 7.82 35.85 31.89
CA GLU A 69 9.13 35.52 32.48
C GLU A 69 10.22 35.36 31.41
N LEU A 70 9.92 34.67 30.30
CA LEU A 70 10.84 34.49 29.17
C LEU A 70 11.27 35.83 28.55
N VAL A 71 10.33 36.77 28.38
CA VAL A 71 10.61 38.11 27.84
C VAL A 71 11.44 38.93 28.83
N LYS A 72 11.09 38.93 30.13
CA LYS A 72 11.85 39.67 31.16
C LYS A 72 13.29 39.15 31.32
N ASN A 73 13.48 37.84 31.21
CA ASN A 73 14.79 37.20 31.37
C ASN A 73 15.64 37.19 30.08
N GLY A 74 15.07 37.59 28.93
CA GLY A 74 15.78 37.64 27.65
C GLY A 74 16.24 36.27 27.13
N THR A 75 15.60 35.18 27.55
CA THR A 75 16.06 33.80 27.33
C THR A 75 15.80 33.26 25.92
N LYS A 76 15.00 33.97 25.10
CA LYS A 76 14.62 33.57 23.75
C LYS A 76 14.98 34.64 22.70
N PRO A 77 15.57 34.27 21.55
CA PRO A 77 15.73 35.20 20.44
C PRO A 77 14.39 35.50 19.76
N PHE A 78 14.23 36.71 19.22
CA PHE A 78 13.04 37.09 18.48
C PHE A 78 12.96 36.41 17.10
N ASN A 79 11.77 35.97 16.71
CA ASN A 79 11.58 35.19 15.49
C ASN A 79 11.61 36.08 14.23
N GLN A 80 12.24 35.58 13.16
CA GLN A 80 12.51 36.30 11.90
C GLN A 80 13.23 37.67 12.09
N GLY A 81 13.98 37.85 13.17
CA GLY A 81 14.77 39.07 13.42
C GLY A 81 13.95 40.33 13.71
N VAL A 82 12.66 40.20 14.01
CA VAL A 82 11.76 41.30 14.37
C VAL A 82 11.30 41.12 15.81
N ASN A 83 11.43 42.16 16.64
CA ASN A 83 11.07 42.16 18.07
C ASN A 83 9.54 42.18 18.31
N SER A 84 8.79 41.31 17.63
CA SER A 84 7.33 41.18 17.73
C SER A 84 6.86 39.79 18.17
N ASN A 85 7.77 38.81 18.22
CA ASN A 85 7.43 37.38 18.32
C ASN A 85 8.53 36.60 19.05
N ILE A 86 8.13 35.74 20.00
CA ILE A 86 8.98 34.69 20.58
C ILE A 86 8.37 33.30 20.34
N LEU A 87 9.23 32.27 20.40
CA LEU A 87 8.83 30.87 20.39
C LEU A 87 8.79 30.31 21.82
N GLN A 88 7.77 29.51 22.08
CA GLN A 88 7.44 28.98 23.39
C GLN A 88 6.70 27.64 23.21
N ALA A 89 7.34 26.53 23.57
CA ALA A 89 6.68 25.22 23.55
C ALA A 89 5.51 25.19 24.56
N PRO A 90 4.45 24.41 24.32
CA PRO A 90 3.40 24.19 25.31
C PRO A 90 3.95 23.45 26.55
N PRO A 91 3.22 23.46 27.70
CA PRO A 91 3.66 22.85 28.95
C PRO A 91 3.59 21.31 28.94
N LEU A 92 4.49 20.66 28.19
CA LEU A 92 4.47 19.23 27.90
C LEU A 92 4.67 18.31 29.13
N SER A 93 5.30 18.80 30.21
CA SER A 93 5.59 18.00 31.43
C SER A 93 4.41 17.93 32.41
N HIS A 94 3.44 18.83 32.24
CA HIS A 94 2.32 19.07 33.13
C HIS A 94 1.06 18.37 32.63
N GLU A 95 0.61 17.33 33.35
CA GLU A 95 -0.51 16.48 32.95
C GLU A 95 -1.83 17.24 32.79
N GLU A 96 -2.03 18.26 33.63
CA GLU A 96 -3.22 19.12 33.66
C GLU A 96 -3.45 19.93 32.37
N TYR A 97 -2.46 20.00 31.47
CA TYR A 97 -2.55 20.69 30.18
C TYR A 97 -2.50 19.74 28.97
N LEU A 98 -2.39 18.42 29.18
CA LEU A 98 -2.28 17.41 28.13
C LEU A 98 -3.65 16.91 27.66
N HIS A 99 -4.30 17.72 26.83
CA HIS A 99 -5.66 17.44 26.35
C HIS A 99 -5.66 16.77 24.96
N ASN A 100 -6.42 15.67 24.81
CA ASN A 100 -6.44 14.87 23.57
C ASN A 100 -7.05 15.61 22.37
N ASP A 101 -8.05 16.44 22.60
CA ASP A 101 -8.65 17.30 21.57
C ASP A 101 -7.70 18.43 21.13
N VAL A 102 -6.68 18.77 21.92
CA VAL A 102 -5.60 19.69 21.53
C VAL A 102 -4.52 18.94 20.73
N PHE A 103 -3.90 17.91 21.29
CA PHE A 103 -2.70 17.27 20.70
C PHE A 103 -3.01 16.20 19.64
N PHE A 104 -4.13 15.49 19.77
CA PHE A 104 -4.48 14.31 18.97
C PHE A 104 -5.92 14.39 18.43
N ASN A 105 -6.35 15.58 18.03
CA ASN A 105 -7.71 15.85 17.57
C ASN A 105 -8.13 14.92 16.41
N PRO A 106 -9.19 14.09 16.55
CA PRO A 106 -9.62 13.14 15.52
C PRO A 106 -9.96 13.79 14.17
N PHE A 107 -10.60 14.97 14.15
CA PHE A 107 -10.93 15.70 12.92
C PHE A 107 -9.68 16.14 12.16
N VAL A 108 -8.66 16.63 12.88
CA VAL A 108 -7.36 17.01 12.30
C VAL A 108 -6.68 15.77 11.72
N ILE A 109 -6.60 14.68 12.48
CA ILE A 109 -5.93 13.44 12.04
C ILE A 109 -6.63 12.82 10.83
N GLN A 110 -7.96 12.88 10.75
CA GLN A 110 -8.74 12.44 9.59
C GLN A 110 -8.34 13.21 8.32
N ILE A 111 -8.30 14.54 8.38
CA ILE A 111 -7.89 15.38 7.25
C ILE A 111 -6.41 15.15 6.90
N MET A 112 -5.53 14.97 7.89
CA MET A 112 -4.11 14.70 7.64
C MET A 112 -3.90 13.36 6.92
N ASN A 113 -4.64 12.31 7.27
CA ASN A 113 -4.60 11.03 6.55
C ASN A 113 -5.06 11.15 5.10
N ALA A 114 -6.08 11.98 4.84
CA ALA A 114 -6.61 12.18 3.50
C ALA A 114 -5.73 13.12 2.63
N TYR A 115 -5.00 14.07 3.24
CA TYR A 115 -4.20 15.07 2.52
C TYR A 115 -2.71 14.69 2.37
N LEU A 116 -2.09 14.11 3.40
CA LEU A 116 -0.67 13.71 3.41
C LEU A 116 -0.46 12.22 3.11
N GLY A 117 -1.54 11.46 2.97
CA GLY A 117 -1.53 10.01 2.83
C GLY A 117 -1.64 9.28 4.17
N TYR A 118 -1.84 7.97 4.09
CA TYR A 118 -2.11 7.11 5.24
C TYR A 118 -1.01 7.16 6.31
N LYS A 119 -1.44 7.22 7.58
CA LYS A 119 -0.61 7.25 8.80
C LYS A 119 0.46 8.36 8.78
N PRO A 120 0.09 9.64 8.65
CA PRO A 120 1.04 10.76 8.69
C PRO A 120 1.81 10.77 10.01
N ILE A 121 2.99 11.39 9.99
CA ILE A 121 3.92 11.40 11.13
C ILE A 121 3.78 12.73 11.87
N TRP A 122 3.28 12.69 13.10
CA TRP A 122 3.39 13.82 14.02
C TRP A 122 4.80 13.82 14.62
N ASN A 123 5.58 14.85 14.30
CA ASN A 123 7.00 14.92 14.67
C ASN A 123 7.49 16.33 15.05
N PHE A 124 6.57 17.25 15.25
CA PHE A 124 6.88 18.62 15.63
C PHE A 124 5.78 19.22 16.51
N VAL A 125 6.19 19.92 17.56
CA VAL A 125 5.33 20.69 18.46
C VAL A 125 6.09 21.94 18.91
N THR A 126 5.50 23.11 18.78
CA THR A 126 6.01 24.37 19.37
C THR A 126 4.83 25.30 19.65
N GLY A 127 5.11 26.52 20.09
CA GLY A 127 4.15 27.61 20.11
C GLY A 127 4.78 28.91 19.62
N ASN A 128 3.95 29.76 19.04
CA ASN A 128 4.34 31.07 18.51
C ASN A 128 3.53 32.12 19.28
N ASN A 129 4.25 33.05 19.90
CA ASN A 129 3.67 34.04 20.78
C ASN A 129 4.02 35.44 20.28
N ALA A 130 3.02 36.17 19.76
CA ALA A 130 3.20 37.57 19.43
C ALA A 130 3.04 38.43 20.68
N LEU A 131 4.06 39.24 20.93
CA LEU A 131 4.14 40.14 22.07
C LEU A 131 2.98 41.15 22.03
N PRO A 132 2.52 41.67 23.18
CA PRO A 132 1.62 42.83 23.19
C PRO A 132 2.31 44.09 22.68
N LYS A 133 1.53 45.08 22.24
CA LYS A 133 2.00 46.45 21.89
C LYS A 133 3.20 46.51 20.94
N THR A 134 3.12 45.75 19.85
CA THR A 134 4.21 45.67 18.86
C THR A 134 4.30 46.85 17.90
N HIS A 135 3.39 47.82 17.99
CA HIS A 135 3.50 49.14 17.34
C HIS A 135 3.87 49.10 15.85
N GLY A 136 3.13 48.30 15.07
CA GLY A 136 3.36 48.16 13.63
C GLY A 136 4.49 47.22 13.20
N LEU A 137 5.19 46.52 14.12
CA LEU A 137 6.26 45.57 13.78
C LEU A 137 5.75 44.29 13.08
N ARG A 138 5.63 44.37 11.75
CA ARG A 138 5.26 43.26 10.86
C ARG A 138 6.50 42.47 10.40
N GLN A 139 6.41 41.15 10.40
CA GLN A 139 7.46 40.26 9.87
C GLN A 139 7.55 40.32 8.31
N PRO A 140 8.68 39.92 7.71
CA PRO A 140 8.76 39.69 6.26
C PRO A 140 7.79 38.58 5.81
N ILE A 141 7.47 38.56 4.52
CA ILE A 141 6.62 37.50 3.94
C ILE A 141 7.51 36.30 3.65
N HIS A 142 7.21 35.18 4.30
CA HIS A 142 8.06 34.00 4.30
C HIS A 142 7.26 32.70 4.19
N LYS A 143 7.99 31.60 3.97
CA LYS A 143 7.55 30.22 4.23
C LYS A 143 8.62 29.53 5.07
N ASP A 144 8.23 28.56 5.89
CA ASP A 144 9.07 27.93 6.92
C ASP A 144 10.06 26.89 6.33
N ILE A 145 10.67 27.21 5.20
CA ILE A 145 11.40 26.28 4.33
C ILE A 145 12.70 26.93 3.85
N THR A 146 13.85 26.37 4.24
CA THR A 146 15.19 26.88 3.89
C THR A 146 15.91 26.03 2.84
N PHE A 147 15.17 25.34 1.96
CA PHE A 147 15.70 24.38 0.99
C PHE A 147 14.76 24.22 -0.21
N ASN A 148 15.24 23.58 -1.27
CA ASN A 148 14.43 23.24 -2.45
C ASN A 148 13.42 22.13 -2.11
N HIS A 149 12.15 22.48 -1.97
CA HIS A 149 11.09 21.60 -1.48
C HIS A 149 10.22 20.97 -2.58
N PRO A 150 9.53 19.85 -2.29
CA PRO A 150 8.56 19.24 -3.20
C PRO A 150 7.41 20.18 -3.60
N GLN A 151 6.84 19.92 -4.79
CA GLN A 151 5.67 20.64 -5.33
C GLN A 151 4.32 19.98 -4.97
N CYS A 152 4.35 18.86 -4.25
CA CYS A 152 3.19 18.20 -3.65
C CYS A 152 3.14 18.44 -2.13
N PRO A 153 2.00 18.22 -1.46
CA PRO A 153 1.90 18.31 -0.01
C PRO A 153 2.81 17.29 0.68
N PHE A 154 3.71 17.77 1.53
CA PHE A 154 4.67 16.93 2.27
C PHE A 154 4.68 17.22 3.77
N TYR A 155 4.19 18.39 4.19
CA TYR A 155 4.16 18.83 5.58
C TYR A 155 3.02 19.84 5.81
N VAL A 156 2.26 19.68 6.90
CA VAL A 156 1.20 20.59 7.33
C VAL A 156 1.41 20.99 8.79
N ILE A 157 1.16 22.25 9.11
CA ILE A 157 1.09 22.76 10.48
C ILE A 157 -0.38 22.95 10.86
N ALA A 158 -0.85 22.23 11.88
CA ALA A 158 -2.09 22.54 12.57
C ALA A 158 -1.81 23.60 13.65
N ASN A 159 -2.41 24.77 13.49
CA ASN A 159 -2.18 25.95 14.30
C ASN A 159 -3.42 26.19 15.18
N ILE A 160 -3.27 26.11 16.49
CA ILE A 160 -4.35 26.18 17.48
C ILE A 160 -4.25 27.54 18.20
N PRO A 161 -5.17 28.50 17.98
CA PRO A 161 -5.17 29.79 18.65
C PRO A 161 -5.62 29.64 20.11
N LEU A 162 -4.84 30.18 21.05
CA LEU A 162 -5.19 30.13 22.48
C LEU A 162 -6.03 31.33 22.95
N CYS A 163 -6.21 32.31 22.07
CA CYS A 163 -7.02 33.52 22.26
C CYS A 163 -7.68 33.90 20.91
N PRO A 164 -8.61 34.87 20.87
CA PRO A 164 -9.23 35.30 19.60
C PRO A 164 -8.20 35.95 18.66
N PHE A 165 -8.10 35.41 17.44
CA PHE A 165 -7.21 35.91 16.40
C PHE A 165 -8.02 36.80 15.46
N ASN A 166 -7.65 38.07 15.37
CA ASN A 166 -8.24 39.05 14.47
C ASN A 166 -7.19 40.13 14.12
N VAL A 167 -7.61 41.17 13.39
CA VAL A 167 -6.68 42.23 12.93
C VAL A 167 -6.08 43.04 14.08
N SER A 168 -6.78 43.25 15.20
CA SER A 168 -6.23 43.99 16.34
C SER A 168 -5.29 43.15 17.22
N THR A 169 -5.51 41.83 17.30
CA THR A 169 -4.64 40.91 18.06
C THR A 169 -3.43 40.41 17.25
N GLY A 170 -3.23 40.88 16.01
CA GLY A 170 -2.11 40.46 15.17
C GLY A 170 -2.25 39.03 14.64
N SER A 171 -3.44 38.69 14.13
CA SER A 171 -3.67 37.47 13.36
C SER A 171 -2.72 37.39 12.17
N THR A 172 -2.03 36.25 12.04
CA THR A 172 -1.07 35.99 10.96
C THR A 172 -1.72 36.18 9.59
N GLU A 173 -1.10 36.97 8.70
CA GLU A 173 -1.59 37.08 7.33
C GLU A 173 -1.20 35.85 6.51
N PHE A 174 -2.12 35.36 5.67
CA PHE A 174 -1.90 34.22 4.78
C PHE A 174 -2.15 34.59 3.32
N TRP A 175 -1.28 34.10 2.44
CA TRP A 175 -1.34 34.30 1.00
C TRP A 175 -1.99 33.07 0.35
N LEU A 176 -3.33 33.00 0.43
CA LEU A 176 -4.10 31.83 0.01
C LEU A 176 -3.80 31.43 -1.44
N GLY A 177 -3.54 30.14 -1.65
CA GLY A 177 -3.18 29.53 -2.94
C GLY A 177 -1.73 29.74 -3.39
N SER A 178 -0.86 30.34 -2.58
CA SER A 178 0.58 30.48 -2.89
C SER A 178 1.32 29.14 -2.96
N HIS A 179 0.91 28.17 -2.13
CA HIS A 179 1.47 26.81 -2.07
C HIS A 179 1.48 26.04 -3.41
N ALA A 180 0.53 26.34 -4.31
CA ALA A 180 0.27 25.54 -5.51
C ALA A 180 1.36 25.67 -6.59
N HIS A 181 2.09 26.80 -6.61
CA HIS A 181 3.09 27.10 -7.65
C HIS A 181 4.42 27.63 -7.08
N THR A 182 4.57 27.66 -5.75
CA THR A 182 5.78 28.19 -5.12
C THR A 182 6.93 27.18 -5.10
N SER A 183 8.15 27.66 -5.33
CA SER A 183 9.38 26.89 -5.38
C SER A 183 10.52 27.58 -4.61
N GLY A 184 11.70 26.97 -4.56
CA GLY A 184 12.91 27.63 -4.03
C GLY A 184 13.34 28.86 -4.82
N ALA A 185 12.94 28.97 -6.09
CA ALA A 185 13.29 30.11 -6.95
C ALA A 185 12.57 31.42 -6.56
N ASP A 186 11.45 31.34 -5.83
CA ASP A 186 10.70 32.51 -5.37
C ASP A 186 11.33 33.17 -4.13
N GLN A 187 12.28 32.49 -3.49
CA GLN A 187 12.92 32.90 -2.25
C GLN A 187 14.24 33.64 -2.49
N ILE A 188 14.65 34.44 -1.52
CA ILE A 188 15.98 35.05 -1.51
C ILE A 188 17.02 33.94 -1.28
N PRO A 189 18.05 33.77 -2.14
CA PRO A 189 19.09 32.77 -1.92
C PRO A 189 20.03 33.20 -0.79
N ALA A 190 20.47 32.25 0.03
CA ALA A 190 21.38 32.49 1.14
C ALA A 190 22.79 32.86 0.62
N THR A 191 23.30 34.00 1.07
CA THR A 191 24.69 34.45 0.83
C THR A 191 25.62 34.03 1.98
N SER A 192 26.92 34.20 1.78
CA SER A 192 27.94 34.00 2.83
C SER A 192 27.65 34.83 4.10
N GLU A 193 27.21 36.07 3.92
CA GLU A 193 26.83 36.99 5.01
C GLU A 193 25.59 36.49 5.75
N SER A 194 24.57 36.01 5.03
CA SER A 194 23.37 35.44 5.66
C SER A 194 23.68 34.17 6.48
N LYS A 195 24.66 33.36 6.05
CA LYS A 195 25.11 32.18 6.78
C LYS A 195 25.89 32.54 8.06
N LEU A 196 26.61 33.67 8.07
CA LEU A 196 27.22 34.19 9.30
C LEU A 196 26.16 34.65 10.31
N ALA A 197 25.05 35.22 9.84
CA ALA A 197 23.92 35.60 10.70
C ALA A 197 23.08 34.40 11.17
N ASN A 198 22.95 33.36 10.33
CA ASN A 198 22.23 32.13 10.67
C ASN A 198 22.97 30.89 10.15
N ALA A 199 23.70 30.22 11.05
CA ALA A 199 24.52 29.05 10.75
C ALA A 199 23.74 27.84 10.20
N LYS A 200 22.39 27.83 10.31
CA LYS A 200 21.53 26.78 9.71
C LYS A 200 21.37 26.94 8.19
N LEU A 201 21.75 28.07 7.61
CA LEU A 201 21.66 28.33 6.16
C LEU A 201 22.83 27.69 5.39
N VAL A 202 22.52 27.21 4.19
CA VAL A 202 23.50 26.71 3.22
C VAL A 202 23.62 27.74 2.10
N VAL A 203 24.83 28.21 1.80
CA VAL A 203 25.03 29.24 0.76
C VAL A 203 24.55 28.71 -0.59
N GLY A 204 23.71 29.49 -1.28
CA GLY A 204 23.06 29.14 -2.53
C GLY A 204 21.67 28.50 -2.39
N ASP A 205 21.32 27.93 -1.22
CA ASP A 205 19.97 27.44 -0.97
C ASP A 205 18.98 28.58 -0.66
N PRO A 206 17.66 28.35 -0.79
CA PRO A 206 16.62 29.28 -0.35
C PRO A 206 16.71 29.67 1.14
N THR A 207 16.55 30.96 1.44
CA THR A 207 16.17 31.46 2.78
C THR A 207 14.64 31.46 2.93
N CYS A 208 14.10 31.67 4.13
CA CYS A 208 12.65 31.70 4.35
C CYS A 208 11.92 32.81 3.56
N ASP A 209 12.58 33.93 3.29
CA ASP A 209 11.98 35.14 2.72
C ASP A 209 11.63 35.01 1.23
N VAL A 210 10.43 35.47 0.87
CA VAL A 210 9.95 35.51 -0.53
C VAL A 210 10.39 36.84 -1.18
N LYS A 211 10.86 36.77 -2.43
CA LYS A 211 11.29 37.92 -3.23
C LYS A 211 10.16 38.95 -3.40
N HIS A 212 10.49 40.22 -3.17
CA HIS A 212 9.51 41.32 -3.19
C HIS A 212 8.75 41.46 -4.52
N ASN A 213 9.40 41.27 -5.67
CA ASN A 213 8.71 41.33 -6.97
C ASN A 213 7.66 40.21 -7.13
N ILE A 214 7.98 39.00 -6.66
CA ILE A 214 7.10 37.83 -6.72
C ILE A 214 5.88 38.00 -5.77
N VAL A 215 6.10 38.63 -4.61
CA VAL A 215 5.02 39.05 -3.70
C VAL A 215 4.05 40.02 -4.40
N GLU A 216 4.56 41.06 -5.05
CA GLU A 216 3.71 42.07 -5.70
C GLU A 216 3.03 41.55 -6.98
N GLU A 217 3.63 40.58 -7.68
CA GLU A 217 2.95 39.82 -8.73
C GLU A 217 1.79 38.98 -8.15
N ARG A 218 2.01 38.24 -7.06
CA ARG A 218 0.95 37.45 -6.41
C ARG A 218 -0.18 38.33 -5.87
N ARG A 219 0.14 39.52 -5.33
CA ARG A 219 -0.85 40.47 -4.77
C ARG A 219 -1.90 40.88 -5.79
N ARG A 220 -1.54 40.94 -7.07
CA ARG A 220 -2.45 41.26 -8.20
C ARG A 220 -3.39 40.10 -8.54
N VAL A 221 -3.05 38.86 -8.18
CA VAL A 221 -3.87 37.66 -8.39
C VAL A 221 -4.85 37.46 -7.24
N ARG A 222 -4.33 37.44 -5.99
CA ARG A 222 -5.14 37.37 -4.77
C ARG A 222 -4.36 38.07 -3.63
N PRO A 223 -4.93 39.09 -2.96
CA PRO A 223 -4.28 39.76 -1.85
C PRO A 223 -4.19 38.83 -0.61
N PRO A 224 -3.31 39.12 0.35
CA PRO A 224 -3.27 38.40 1.62
C PRO A 224 -4.53 38.65 2.45
N VAL A 225 -4.86 37.70 3.32
CA VAL A 225 -5.97 37.78 4.26
C VAL A 225 -5.50 37.48 5.68
N GLN A 226 -6.06 38.17 6.67
CA GLN A 226 -5.93 37.79 8.07
C GLN A 226 -7.21 37.06 8.49
N PRO A 227 -7.15 35.77 8.85
CA PRO A 227 -8.33 35.02 9.27
C PRO A 227 -8.83 35.52 10.63
N VAL A 228 -10.15 35.40 10.84
CA VAL A 228 -10.76 35.56 12.17
C VAL A 228 -11.02 34.17 12.74
N CYS A 229 -10.30 33.82 13.81
CA CYS A 229 -10.40 32.54 14.49
C CYS A 229 -10.69 32.77 15.98
N GLU A 230 -11.56 31.95 16.53
CA GLU A 230 -11.94 31.96 17.95
C GLU A 230 -11.23 30.84 18.70
N LYS A 231 -11.30 30.87 20.03
CA LYS A 231 -10.89 29.73 20.86
C LYS A 231 -11.69 28.49 20.47
N GLY A 232 -11.02 27.35 20.41
CA GLY A 232 -11.62 26.08 19.98
C GLY A 232 -11.55 25.81 18.46
N ASP A 233 -11.09 26.77 17.65
CA ASP A 233 -10.82 26.55 16.22
C ASP A 233 -9.44 25.92 15.98
N VAL A 234 -9.20 25.38 14.78
CA VAL A 234 -7.88 24.92 14.32
C VAL A 234 -7.62 25.39 12.88
N MET A 235 -6.48 26.02 12.63
CA MET A 235 -6.04 26.44 11.31
C MET A 235 -5.04 25.43 10.73
N LEU A 236 -5.43 24.67 9.70
CA LEU A 236 -4.51 23.78 9.00
C LEU A 236 -3.81 24.53 7.86
N ARG A 237 -2.48 24.54 7.85
CA ARG A 237 -1.63 25.26 6.87
C ARG A 237 -0.64 24.31 6.20
N ASP A 238 -0.69 24.19 4.88
CA ASP A 238 0.41 23.58 4.11
C ASP A 238 1.68 24.41 4.30
N LEU A 239 2.82 23.78 4.61
CA LEU A 239 4.08 24.45 4.94
C LEU A 239 4.58 25.40 3.82
N ARG A 240 4.12 25.20 2.57
CA ARG A 240 4.48 26.01 1.41
C ARG A 240 3.67 27.30 1.31
N THR A 241 2.54 27.43 2.01
CA THR A 241 1.70 28.63 2.00
C THR A 241 2.43 29.82 2.63
N TRP A 242 2.63 30.90 1.88
CA TRP A 242 3.33 32.08 2.40
C TRP A 242 2.50 32.82 3.45
N HIS A 243 3.19 33.38 4.44
CA HIS A 243 2.57 34.09 5.54
C HIS A 243 3.50 35.15 6.13
N ALA A 244 2.96 36.01 7.00
CA ALA A 244 3.75 36.91 7.84
C ALA A 244 3.07 37.13 9.19
N GLY A 245 3.84 37.21 10.26
CA GLY A 245 3.36 37.69 11.56
C GLY A 245 2.97 39.16 11.47
N MET A 246 1.74 39.46 11.88
CA MET A 246 1.19 40.82 11.91
C MET A 246 1.38 41.46 13.29
N PRO A 247 1.39 42.80 13.37
CA PRO A 247 1.47 43.52 14.65
C PRO A 247 0.27 43.18 15.53
N ASN A 248 0.55 42.76 16.76
CA ASN A 248 -0.43 42.72 17.84
C ASN A 248 -0.42 44.09 18.53
N GLU A 249 -1.54 44.81 18.44
CA GLU A 249 -1.77 46.10 19.11
C GLU A 249 -2.57 45.92 20.42
N GLY A 250 -2.86 44.67 20.80
CA GLY A 250 -3.49 44.33 22.07
C GLY A 250 -2.57 44.49 23.28
N GLU A 251 -3.20 44.49 24.46
CA GLU A 251 -2.54 44.51 25.77
C GLU A 251 -1.97 43.14 26.18
N ASP A 252 -2.54 42.05 25.62
CA ASP A 252 -2.22 40.66 25.97
C ASP A 252 -1.37 39.95 24.90
N TYR A 253 -0.68 38.88 25.32
CA TYR A 253 0.02 37.94 24.42
C TYR A 253 -0.93 37.22 23.47
N ARG A 254 -0.57 37.14 22.18
CA ARG A 254 -1.31 36.37 21.18
C ARG A 254 -0.62 35.04 20.93
N ILE A 255 -1.02 34.02 21.69
CA ILE A 255 -0.40 32.68 21.70
C ILE A 255 -1.14 31.72 20.75
N MET A 256 -0.37 30.88 20.04
CA MET A 256 -0.83 29.72 19.29
C MET A 256 0.09 28.52 19.52
N ILE A 257 -0.47 27.32 19.62
CA ILE A 257 0.28 26.06 19.52
C ILE A 257 0.37 25.67 18.04
N ALA A 258 1.52 25.13 17.63
CA ALA A 258 1.76 24.63 16.28
C ALA A 258 2.17 23.14 16.33
N LEU A 259 1.35 22.28 15.73
CA LEU A 259 1.56 20.84 15.63
C LEU A 259 1.89 20.47 14.18
N GLY A 260 3.00 19.78 13.95
CA GLY A 260 3.47 19.45 12.61
C GLY A 260 3.24 18.00 12.21
N TYR A 261 2.66 17.81 11.03
CA TYR A 261 2.36 16.52 10.42
C TYR A 261 3.12 16.37 9.11
N GLN A 262 3.91 15.31 8.99
CA GLN A 262 4.72 14.97 7.82
C GLN A 262 4.09 13.81 7.04
N ALA A 263 4.17 13.86 5.71
CA ALA A 263 3.79 12.72 4.87
C ALA A 263 4.81 11.56 5.01
N GLN A 264 4.34 10.31 5.09
CA GLN A 264 5.21 9.13 5.25
C GLN A 264 6.28 8.97 4.15
N TRP A 265 5.95 9.39 2.92
CA TRP A 265 6.89 9.32 1.79
C TRP A 265 8.02 10.36 1.87
N TYR A 266 7.87 11.41 2.70
CA TYR A 266 8.83 12.50 2.75
C TYR A 266 10.08 12.11 3.57
N PRO A 267 11.28 12.12 2.97
CA PRO A 267 12.48 11.50 3.55
C PRO A 267 13.17 12.42 4.58
N ASN A 268 12.48 12.78 5.65
CA ASN A 268 13.07 13.39 6.84
C ASN A 268 12.87 12.46 8.03
N HIS A 269 13.95 11.81 8.44
CA HIS A 269 13.96 10.85 9.55
C HIS A 269 14.53 11.44 10.85
N THR A 270 15.18 12.61 10.78
CA THR A 270 15.81 13.27 11.94
C THR A 270 14.89 14.22 12.71
N LEU A 271 13.81 14.71 12.09
CA LEU A 271 12.83 15.54 12.78
C LEU A 271 11.97 14.67 13.70
N ARG A 272 12.08 14.93 15.01
CA ARG A 272 11.40 14.22 16.10
C ARG A 272 11.08 15.23 17.22
N SER A 273 9.83 15.27 17.70
CA SER A 273 9.42 16.10 18.85
C SER A 273 10.24 15.73 20.09
N LYS A 274 10.53 16.70 20.96
CA LYS A 274 11.23 16.45 22.24
C LYS A 274 10.19 16.50 23.35
N LEU A 275 9.97 15.37 24.02
CA LEU A 275 8.87 15.18 24.97
C LEU A 275 9.38 14.64 26.32
N PRO A 276 8.72 14.96 27.44
CA PRO A 276 9.10 14.45 28.75
C PRO A 276 8.79 12.96 28.90
N LEU A 277 9.73 12.25 29.52
CA LEU A 277 9.69 10.80 29.71
C LEU A 277 8.52 10.39 30.60
N SER A 278 8.20 11.15 31.66
CA SER A 278 7.04 10.86 32.52
C SER A 278 5.70 10.91 31.78
N ARG A 279 5.61 11.70 30.70
CA ARG A 279 4.43 11.86 29.86
C ARG A 279 4.50 11.06 28.55
N GLY A 280 5.53 10.24 28.38
CA GLY A 280 5.71 9.39 27.20
C GLY A 280 4.48 8.53 26.88
N ASN A 281 3.80 8.00 27.90
CA ASN A 281 2.56 7.23 27.71
C ASN A 281 1.44 8.03 27.04
N PHE A 282 1.24 9.30 27.41
CA PHE A 282 0.21 10.15 26.79
C PHE A 282 0.44 10.29 25.28
N PHE A 283 1.67 10.63 24.88
CA PHE A 283 1.99 10.85 23.47
C PHE A 283 2.11 9.55 22.67
N MET A 284 2.79 8.53 23.20
CA MET A 284 3.09 7.30 22.45
C MET A 284 1.87 6.37 22.29
N ASN A 285 0.88 6.43 23.19
CA ASN A 285 -0.37 5.66 23.04
C ASN A 285 -1.14 6.03 21.75
N HIS A 286 -1.03 7.28 21.29
CA HIS A 286 -1.68 7.77 20.07
C HIS A 286 -0.96 7.37 18.77
N GLY A 287 0.21 6.73 18.84
CA GLY A 287 0.96 6.25 17.67
C GLY A 287 0.46 4.95 17.02
N ARG A 288 -0.68 4.41 17.46
CA ARG A 288 -1.18 3.06 17.10
C ARG A 288 -2.30 3.07 16.05
N GLN A 289 -2.09 3.86 15.00
CA GLN A 289 -3.07 4.22 13.96
C GLN A 289 -4.22 5.11 14.49
N PRO A 290 -4.71 6.08 13.69
CA PRO A 290 -4.33 6.42 12.32
C PRO A 290 -3.18 7.44 12.21
N LEU A 291 -2.31 7.54 13.21
CA LEU A 291 -1.15 8.46 13.26
C LEU A 291 0.14 7.70 13.60
N GLU A 292 1.31 8.19 13.17
CA GLU A 292 2.62 7.85 13.76
C GLU A 292 3.07 9.01 14.65
N VAL A 293 3.52 8.72 15.88
CA VAL A 293 4.15 9.70 16.76
C VAL A 293 5.66 9.45 16.75
N ARG A 294 6.44 10.44 16.28
CA ARG A 294 7.90 10.34 16.18
C ARG A 294 8.54 11.38 17.09
N ALA A 295 8.94 10.93 18.27
CA ALA A 295 9.49 11.75 19.32
C ALA A 295 10.70 11.10 20.01
N ASP A 296 11.54 11.93 20.63
CA ASP A 296 12.53 11.53 21.61
C ASP A 296 11.98 11.83 23.01
N LEU A 297 11.92 10.79 23.86
CA LEU A 297 11.56 10.93 25.26
C LEU A 297 12.82 11.28 26.05
N LEU A 298 12.82 12.45 26.71
CA LEU A 298 13.95 12.98 27.46
C LEU A 298 13.57 13.16 28.93
N SER A 299 14.58 13.28 29.79
CA SER A 299 14.37 13.55 31.22
C SER A 299 13.58 14.85 31.43
N ASP A 300 12.68 14.86 32.42
CA ASP A 300 11.68 15.91 32.62
C ASP A 300 12.28 17.30 32.96
N ASP A 301 13.54 17.34 33.39
CA ASP A 301 14.36 18.54 33.63
C ASP A 301 14.99 19.13 32.35
N SER A 302 14.75 18.51 31.18
CA SER A 302 15.22 19.02 29.89
C SER A 302 14.52 20.33 29.49
N ASP A 303 15.26 21.25 28.86
CA ASP A 303 14.71 22.48 28.29
C ASP A 303 13.90 22.19 27.00
N PHE A 304 12.70 21.62 27.16
CA PHE A 304 11.77 21.33 26.06
C PHE A 304 11.39 22.58 25.27
N GLY A 305 11.41 23.75 25.92
CA GLY A 305 11.20 25.04 25.29
C GLY A 305 12.24 25.31 24.19
N LYS A 306 13.54 25.18 24.48
CA LYS A 306 14.62 25.40 23.51
C LYS A 306 14.81 24.23 22.55
N LEU A 307 14.60 23.00 23.03
CA LEU A 307 14.82 21.78 22.25
C LEU A 307 13.79 21.60 21.12
N ASN A 308 12.56 22.10 21.28
CA ASN A 308 11.52 22.06 20.25
C ASN A 308 11.55 23.25 19.26
N ASP A 309 12.33 24.30 19.50
CA ASP A 309 12.54 25.42 18.57
C ASP A 309 13.51 25.10 17.41
N ILE A 310 13.84 23.82 17.23
CA ILE A 310 14.79 23.34 16.21
C ILE A 310 14.04 22.89 14.96
N PHE A 311 13.64 23.87 14.15
CA PHE A 311 13.08 23.64 12.81
C PHE A 311 14.14 23.04 11.87
N ASN A 312 14.06 21.74 11.59
CA ASN A 312 14.79 21.12 10.48
C ASN A 312 13.87 20.24 9.64
N PHE A 313 13.18 20.85 8.69
CA PHE A 313 12.29 20.17 7.74
C PHE A 313 13.04 19.60 6.52
N ARG A 314 14.36 19.75 6.40
CA ARG A 314 15.14 19.29 5.23
C ARG A 314 15.05 17.77 5.02
N PRO A 315 15.15 17.28 3.77
CA PRO A 315 15.42 15.88 3.49
C PRO A 315 16.74 15.44 4.17
N THR A 316 16.76 14.19 4.63
CA THR A 316 17.92 13.57 5.29
C THR A 316 18.41 12.43 4.41
N GLU A 317 19.52 12.63 3.70
CA GLU A 317 20.16 11.58 2.92
C GLU A 317 20.79 10.53 3.84
N GLY A 318 20.43 9.26 3.64
CA GLY A 318 21.17 8.07 4.06
C GLY A 318 21.80 8.04 5.46
N VAL A 319 21.00 7.82 6.51
CA VAL A 319 21.52 7.17 7.73
C VAL A 319 21.23 5.67 7.66
N THR A 320 22.26 4.90 7.31
CA THR A 320 22.27 3.45 7.43
C THR A 320 22.14 3.08 8.91
N VAL A 321 21.08 2.37 9.30
CA VAL A 321 20.97 1.80 10.65
C VAL A 321 21.89 0.59 10.76
N VAL A 322 23.16 0.85 11.02
CA VAL A 322 24.11 -0.14 11.53
C VAL A 322 23.84 -0.30 13.04
N GLY A 323 23.81 -1.54 13.52
CA GLY A 323 23.09 -1.91 14.73
C GLY A 323 23.63 -1.34 16.06
N ALA A 324 22.72 -1.17 17.01
CA ALA A 324 23.00 -0.69 18.37
C ALA A 324 22.78 -1.78 19.43
N THR A 325 23.60 -2.84 19.42
CA THR A 325 23.82 -3.69 20.61
C THR A 325 25.24 -4.26 20.63
N LYS A 326 26.18 -3.57 21.30
CA LYS A 326 27.06 -4.11 22.37
C LYS A 326 28.20 -3.15 22.74
N GLY A 327 28.24 -2.79 24.03
CA GLY A 327 29.41 -2.90 24.91
C GLY A 327 30.66 -2.02 24.70
N PHE A 328 31.07 -1.33 25.79
CA PHE A 328 32.44 -1.26 26.34
C PHE A 328 33.58 -1.80 25.44
N ASP A 329 34.66 -1.07 25.12
CA ASP A 329 35.65 -0.57 26.11
C ASP A 329 36.74 0.37 25.51
N THR A 330 37.42 1.10 26.40
CA THR A 330 38.79 1.69 26.33
C THR A 330 39.28 2.60 25.18
N ILE A 331 39.58 3.85 25.56
CA ILE A 331 40.89 4.55 25.45
C ILE A 331 41.71 4.40 24.14
N SER A 332 41.86 5.49 23.37
CA SER A 332 43.19 6.08 23.09
C SER A 332 43.13 7.47 22.43
N GLN A 333 44.23 8.21 22.61
CA GLN A 333 44.46 9.62 22.29
C GLN A 333 44.49 9.92 20.77
N VAL A 334 44.28 11.17 20.38
CA VAL A 334 45.36 12.07 19.91
C VAL A 334 44.88 13.53 19.82
N GLN A 335 45.82 14.45 20.03
CA GLN A 335 45.66 15.90 20.12
C GLN A 335 45.21 16.57 18.81
N THR A 336 44.54 17.72 18.91
CA THR A 336 45.21 19.00 18.51
C THR A 336 44.54 20.24 19.13
N SER A 337 45.41 21.15 19.57
CA SER A 337 45.18 22.32 20.42
C SER A 337 44.75 23.60 19.67
N SER A 338 43.94 24.43 20.33
CA SER A 338 44.15 25.89 20.49
C SER A 338 43.05 26.48 21.40
N THR A 339 43.30 26.72 22.69
CA THR A 339 43.81 27.97 23.28
C THR A 339 43.04 29.24 22.91
N LEU A 340 42.24 29.76 23.85
CA LEU A 340 42.51 31.04 24.53
C LEU A 340 41.65 31.21 25.80
N GLU A 341 42.16 32.00 26.75
CA GLU A 341 41.70 32.07 28.14
C GLU A 341 40.88 33.33 28.46
N MET A 342 39.98 33.25 29.45
CA MET A 342 39.89 34.11 30.66
C MET A 342 38.53 33.85 31.36
N GLN A 343 38.50 33.39 32.62
CA GLN A 343 38.48 34.22 33.86
C GLN A 343 37.25 35.15 33.96
N SER A 344 36.52 35.24 35.07
CA SER A 344 36.58 34.52 36.36
C SER A 344 35.34 34.84 37.24
N THR A 345 35.13 34.07 38.33
CA THR A 345 34.55 34.51 39.65
C THR A 345 33.11 35.10 39.71
N THR A 346 32.24 34.91 40.73
CA THR A 346 32.23 34.16 42.02
C THR A 346 30.82 34.27 42.66
N ALA A 347 30.54 33.40 43.65
CA ALA A 347 29.69 33.65 44.85
C ALA A 347 28.15 33.44 44.78
N ASP A 348 27.72 32.32 45.38
CA ASP A 348 26.57 32.18 46.31
C ASP A 348 26.79 33.02 47.62
N PRO A 349 25.96 32.99 48.71
CA PRO A 349 24.76 32.18 49.01
C PRO A 349 23.62 32.96 49.75
N GLU A 350 22.77 32.20 50.46
CA GLU A 350 21.96 32.59 51.64
C GLU A 350 20.60 33.33 51.44
N GLU A 351 19.57 33.14 52.28
CA GLU A 351 19.16 32.01 53.14
C GLU A 351 17.73 32.26 53.68
N SER A 352 17.01 31.19 54.08
CA SER A 352 16.02 31.22 55.17
C SER A 352 14.65 31.93 54.89
N SER A 353 13.56 31.73 55.64
CA SER A 353 13.13 30.60 56.49
C SER A 353 11.69 30.81 57.03
N THR A 354 11.10 29.71 57.53
CA THR A 354 10.05 29.59 58.60
C THR A 354 8.56 29.48 58.21
N LYS A 355 7.67 28.80 58.97
CA LYS A 355 7.67 27.67 59.96
C LYS A 355 6.18 27.18 60.08
N ILE A 356 5.85 25.86 60.13
CA ILE A 356 5.49 25.01 61.32
C ILE A 356 4.33 25.60 62.19
N PRO A 357 3.32 24.88 62.79
CA PRO A 357 3.18 23.45 63.25
C PRO A 357 1.88 22.74 62.76
N LYS A 358 1.30 21.64 63.29
CA LYS A 358 1.69 20.31 63.88
C LYS A 358 0.39 19.50 64.17
N THR A 359 0.40 18.16 64.01
CA THR A 359 -0.08 17.12 64.99
C THR A 359 0.39 15.73 64.50
N GLN A 360 1.38 15.13 65.16
CA GLN A 360 1.27 14.05 66.17
C GLN A 360 0.93 12.65 65.60
N ASP A 361 1.55 11.53 66.01
CA ASP A 361 2.89 11.20 66.56
C ASP A 361 2.87 9.68 66.87
N PHE A 362 3.80 8.84 66.38
CA PHE A 362 4.18 7.53 66.98
C PHE A 362 5.38 6.82 66.27
N VAL A 363 6.61 7.24 66.59
CA VAL A 363 7.67 6.47 67.30
C VAL A 363 7.51 4.91 67.32
N VAL A 364 8.48 4.01 66.99
CA VAL A 364 9.93 4.10 66.65
C VAL A 364 10.56 2.74 66.16
N GLN A 365 11.65 2.78 65.34
CA GLN A 365 12.79 1.81 65.13
C GLN A 365 12.56 0.32 64.69
N THR A 366 13.08 -0.16 63.53
CA THR A 366 14.43 -0.77 63.20
C THR A 366 14.79 -2.05 64.00
N GLU A 367 15.31 -3.18 63.47
CA GLU A 367 15.97 -3.52 62.18
C GLU A 367 16.06 -5.08 61.95
N ALA A 368 16.21 -5.57 60.69
CA ALA A 368 16.62 -6.94 60.24
C ALA A 368 15.77 -8.21 60.67
N TRP A 369 15.69 -9.35 59.94
CA TRP A 369 16.23 -9.84 58.66
C TRP A 369 15.33 -10.98 58.07
N ALA A 370 15.37 -11.20 56.74
CA ALA A 370 15.00 -12.42 55.96
C ALA A 370 13.53 -12.93 55.81
N GLY A 371 13.05 -12.96 54.54
CA GLY A 371 12.26 -14.08 53.97
C GLY A 371 10.79 -13.85 53.55
N GLY A 372 10.47 -13.96 52.24
CA GLY A 372 9.09 -14.22 51.74
C GLY A 372 8.66 -13.52 50.43
N ASN A 373 8.33 -14.29 49.39
CA ASN A 373 7.72 -13.82 48.12
C ASN A 373 6.28 -13.27 48.34
N SER A 374 5.73 -12.36 47.52
CA SER A 374 5.34 -12.60 46.11
C SER A 374 4.98 -11.30 45.35
N PRO A 375 5.04 -11.25 44.00
CA PRO A 375 4.57 -10.11 43.20
C PRO A 375 3.07 -10.17 42.88
N ASP A 376 2.46 -9.01 42.67
CA ASP A 376 1.07 -8.79 42.23
C ASP A 376 0.86 -9.22 40.75
N PRO A 377 -0.25 -9.88 40.35
CA PRO A 377 -0.36 -10.45 38.99
C PRO A 377 -0.49 -9.45 37.84
N ASN A 378 -1.05 -8.25 38.07
CA ASN A 378 -1.58 -7.42 36.97
C ASN A 378 -0.57 -6.55 36.21
N GLU A 379 0.62 -6.25 36.75
CA GLU A 379 1.61 -5.43 36.02
C GLU A 379 2.28 -6.17 34.85
N LYS A 380 2.27 -7.51 34.86
CA LYS A 380 2.95 -8.32 33.85
C LYS A 380 2.20 -8.53 32.53
N GLU A 381 0.89 -8.31 32.50
CA GLU A 381 0.07 -8.54 31.29
C GLU A 381 0.07 -7.34 30.32
N VAL A 382 0.52 -6.16 30.75
CA VAL A 382 0.50 -4.92 29.94
C VAL A 382 1.83 -4.69 29.20
N GLU A 383 2.96 -5.11 29.77
CA GLU A 383 4.27 -5.04 29.09
C GLU A 383 4.47 -6.13 28.03
N THR A 384 3.82 -7.30 28.17
CA THR A 384 3.91 -8.40 27.20
C THR A 384 3.22 -8.05 25.88
N ALA A 385 1.95 -7.61 25.94
CA ALA A 385 1.15 -7.32 24.74
C ALA A 385 1.78 -6.27 23.80
N ASN A 386 2.50 -5.30 24.35
CA ASN A 386 3.17 -4.25 23.57
C ASN A 386 4.48 -4.72 22.89
N ASN A 387 5.14 -5.73 23.48
CA ASN A 387 6.29 -6.38 22.89
C ASN A 387 5.88 -7.46 21.87
N GLU A 388 4.70 -8.05 22.00
CA GLU A 388 4.24 -9.14 21.11
C GLU A 388 4.02 -8.67 19.66
N ASP A 389 3.31 -7.55 19.40
CA ASP A 389 3.04 -7.09 18.03
C ASP A 389 4.32 -6.66 17.27
N ALA A 390 5.24 -5.96 17.94
CA ALA A 390 6.51 -5.54 17.35
C ALA A 390 7.44 -6.73 17.09
N ASN A 391 7.50 -7.69 18.02
CA ASN A 391 8.19 -8.94 17.79
C ASN A 391 7.47 -9.79 16.74
N ALA A 392 6.15 -9.73 16.56
CA ALA A 392 5.42 -10.57 15.60
C ALA A 392 5.81 -10.28 14.15
N THR A 393 5.84 -9.00 13.76
CA THR A 393 6.23 -8.60 12.40
C THR A 393 7.71 -8.91 12.13
N GLN A 394 8.56 -8.82 13.16
CA GLN A 394 9.98 -9.13 13.05
C GLN A 394 10.26 -10.65 13.13
N ALA A 395 9.44 -11.42 13.85
CA ALA A 395 9.53 -12.86 14.04
C ALA A 395 9.12 -13.66 12.80
N GLY A 396 8.19 -13.17 11.98
CA GLY A 396 7.88 -13.78 10.68
C GLY A 396 9.13 -13.80 9.78
N VAL A 397 9.80 -12.65 9.66
CA VAL A 397 11.04 -12.49 8.88
C VAL A 397 12.20 -13.27 9.51
N GLN A 398 12.41 -13.16 10.83
CA GLN A 398 13.47 -13.91 11.53
C GLN A 398 13.27 -15.43 11.47
N ASN A 399 12.03 -15.94 11.51
CA ASN A 399 11.74 -17.36 11.33
C ASN A 399 12.09 -17.82 9.89
N ILE A 400 11.83 -17.00 8.88
CA ILE A 400 12.20 -17.32 7.48
C ILE A 400 13.72 -17.35 7.33
N GLU A 401 14.44 -16.35 7.85
CA GLU A 401 15.91 -16.33 7.83
C GLU A 401 16.51 -17.52 8.61
N ALA A 402 16.01 -17.82 9.80
CA ALA A 402 16.44 -18.96 10.60
C ALA A 402 16.20 -20.32 9.92
N VAL A 403 15.02 -20.52 9.32
CA VAL A 403 14.68 -21.75 8.56
C VAL A 403 15.47 -21.84 7.25
N SER A 404 15.90 -20.71 6.68
CA SER A 404 16.80 -20.68 5.52
C SER A 404 18.20 -21.22 5.86
N MET A 405 18.70 -20.97 7.07
CA MET A 405 20.02 -21.43 7.51
C MET A 405 20.07 -22.93 7.84
N THR A 406 18.94 -23.61 8.04
CA THR A 406 18.91 -25.04 8.41
C THR A 406 18.88 -26.02 7.23
N TRP A 407 18.67 -25.52 6.00
CA TRP A 407 18.59 -26.34 4.80
C TRP A 407 19.84 -27.21 4.58
N THR A 408 19.62 -28.40 4.04
CA THR A 408 20.68 -29.24 3.48
C THR A 408 20.46 -29.39 1.98
N THR A 409 21.52 -29.62 1.21
CA THR A 409 21.43 -29.81 -0.25
C THR A 409 20.40 -30.87 -0.63
N TRP A 410 20.33 -31.98 0.12
CA TRP A 410 19.36 -33.05 -0.11
C TRP A 410 17.91 -32.63 0.19
N TYR A 411 17.66 -31.88 1.27
CA TYR A 411 16.32 -31.37 1.57
C TYR A 411 15.85 -30.33 0.53
N LEU A 412 16.77 -29.48 0.03
CA LEU A 412 16.48 -28.57 -1.08
C LEU A 412 16.15 -29.35 -2.35
N VAL A 413 16.95 -30.35 -2.74
CA VAL A 413 16.67 -31.18 -3.93
C VAL A 413 15.29 -31.86 -3.83
N ILE A 414 14.94 -32.44 -2.68
CA ILE A 414 13.61 -33.06 -2.48
C ILE A 414 12.49 -32.02 -2.54
N ALA A 415 12.69 -30.83 -1.97
CA ALA A 415 11.71 -29.74 -2.04
C ALA A 415 11.50 -29.23 -3.48
N TYR A 416 12.58 -29.06 -4.25
CA TYR A 416 12.51 -28.64 -5.66
C TYR A 416 11.85 -29.70 -6.56
N ILE A 417 12.11 -30.99 -6.33
CA ILE A 417 11.38 -32.09 -6.99
C ILE A 417 9.89 -32.04 -6.62
N GLY A 418 9.57 -31.86 -5.34
CA GLY A 418 8.18 -31.71 -4.86
C GLY A 418 7.46 -30.53 -5.51
N ILE A 419 8.10 -29.37 -5.59
CA ILE A 419 7.56 -28.18 -6.29
C ILE A 419 7.33 -28.47 -7.77
N PHE A 420 8.28 -29.09 -8.47
CA PHE A 420 8.10 -29.43 -9.88
C PHE A 420 6.92 -30.40 -10.10
N LEU A 421 6.74 -31.39 -9.21
CA LEU A 421 5.62 -32.32 -9.30
C LEU A 421 4.27 -31.66 -9.00
N ILE A 422 4.19 -30.73 -8.03
CA ILE A 422 2.99 -29.94 -7.74
C ILE A 422 2.68 -28.98 -8.90
N ALA A 423 3.70 -28.31 -9.45
CA ALA A 423 3.59 -27.47 -10.64
C ALA A 423 3.03 -28.26 -11.83
N PHE A 424 3.56 -29.46 -12.06
CA PHE A 424 3.09 -30.35 -13.12
C PHE A 424 1.64 -30.79 -12.89
N THR A 425 1.31 -31.21 -11.67
CA THR A 425 -0.03 -31.68 -11.31
C THR A 425 -1.08 -30.59 -11.47
N THR A 426 -0.86 -29.41 -10.87
CA THR A 426 -1.78 -28.27 -10.93
C THR A 426 -1.89 -27.67 -12.34
N SER A 427 -0.79 -27.66 -13.11
CA SER A 427 -0.83 -27.29 -14.53
C SER A 427 -1.67 -28.29 -15.34
N PHE A 428 -1.45 -29.59 -15.16
CA PHE A 428 -2.15 -30.64 -15.91
C PHE A 428 -3.64 -30.70 -15.58
N GLU A 429 -3.97 -30.61 -14.29
CA GLU A 429 -5.32 -30.43 -13.77
C GLU A 429 -6.03 -29.28 -14.48
N GLY A 430 -5.42 -28.08 -14.49
CA GLY A 430 -6.00 -26.90 -15.13
C GLY A 430 -6.34 -27.10 -16.61
N GLN A 431 -5.50 -27.83 -17.36
CA GLN A 431 -5.74 -28.14 -18.78
C GLN A 431 -6.89 -29.15 -18.99
N VAL A 432 -7.01 -30.15 -18.10
CA VAL A 432 -8.11 -31.11 -18.13
C VAL A 432 -9.42 -30.44 -17.72
N VAL A 433 -9.43 -29.77 -16.56
CA VAL A 433 -10.58 -29.09 -15.95
C VAL A 433 -11.17 -28.00 -16.87
N ALA A 434 -10.33 -27.21 -17.54
CA ALA A 434 -10.79 -26.20 -18.49
C ALA A 434 -11.62 -26.79 -19.65
N SER A 435 -11.29 -28.02 -20.08
CA SER A 435 -12.04 -28.73 -21.12
C SER A 435 -13.35 -29.35 -20.59
N LEU A 436 -13.41 -29.66 -19.29
CA LEU A 436 -14.56 -30.29 -18.63
C LEU A 436 -15.65 -29.29 -18.20
N GLY A 437 -15.28 -28.06 -17.81
CA GLY A 437 -16.21 -27.07 -17.24
C GLY A 437 -17.39 -26.70 -18.17
N VAL A 438 -17.17 -26.75 -19.47
CA VAL A 438 -18.21 -26.57 -20.51
C VAL A 438 -19.28 -27.66 -20.45
N PHE A 439 -18.88 -28.90 -20.23
CA PHE A 439 -19.79 -30.04 -20.08
C PHE A 439 -20.44 -30.09 -18.70
N ALA A 440 -19.75 -29.64 -17.65
CA ALA A 440 -20.30 -29.50 -16.30
C ALA A 440 -21.48 -28.52 -16.29
N THR A 441 -21.26 -27.27 -16.75
CA THR A 441 -22.30 -26.23 -16.88
C THR A 441 -23.44 -26.64 -17.82
N SER A 442 -23.12 -27.29 -18.94
CA SER A 442 -24.12 -27.88 -19.84
C SER A 442 -24.99 -28.95 -19.16
N SER A 443 -24.43 -29.77 -18.27
CA SER A 443 -25.20 -30.83 -17.58
C SER A 443 -26.18 -30.30 -16.55
N PHE A 444 -26.07 -29.02 -16.17
CA PHE A 444 -27.03 -28.30 -15.34
C PHE A 444 -28.06 -27.50 -16.15
N ASN A 445 -28.08 -27.65 -17.49
CA ASN A 445 -28.83 -26.77 -18.40
C ASN A 445 -28.54 -25.28 -18.12
N ASN A 446 -27.27 -24.95 -17.91
CA ASN A 446 -26.82 -23.59 -17.57
C ASN A 446 -25.47 -23.27 -18.24
N HIS A 447 -25.25 -23.74 -19.47
CA HIS A 447 -23.99 -23.54 -20.21
C HIS A 447 -23.57 -22.06 -20.28
N SER A 448 -24.55 -21.17 -20.46
CA SER A 448 -24.36 -19.71 -20.50
C SER A 448 -23.64 -19.14 -19.27
N LEU A 449 -23.85 -19.70 -18.08
CA LEU A 449 -23.23 -19.26 -16.83
C LEU A 449 -21.75 -19.62 -16.70
N ILE A 450 -21.12 -20.25 -17.71
CA ILE A 450 -19.66 -20.42 -17.75
C ILE A 450 -18.91 -19.08 -17.62
N SER A 451 -19.46 -18.00 -18.20
CA SER A 451 -18.93 -16.64 -18.00
C SER A 451 -18.96 -16.25 -16.52
N THR A 452 -20.10 -16.44 -15.84
CA THR A 452 -20.28 -16.14 -14.41
C THR A 452 -19.32 -16.95 -13.53
N VAL A 453 -19.12 -18.24 -13.83
CA VAL A 453 -18.12 -19.08 -13.12
C VAL A 453 -16.70 -18.51 -13.30
N LEU A 454 -16.34 -18.09 -14.53
CA LEU A 454 -15.04 -17.48 -14.81
C LEU A 454 -14.90 -16.08 -14.17
N VAL A 455 -15.97 -15.29 -14.04
CA VAL A 455 -15.95 -14.04 -13.26
C VAL A 455 -15.58 -14.33 -11.81
N VAL A 456 -16.25 -15.30 -11.17
CA VAL A 456 -15.95 -15.71 -9.78
C VAL A 456 -14.50 -16.19 -9.64
N GLN A 457 -14.01 -17.01 -10.59
CA GLN A 457 -12.62 -17.47 -10.59
C GLN A 457 -11.62 -16.31 -10.69
N ASN A 458 -11.79 -15.41 -11.65
CA ASN A 458 -10.83 -14.32 -11.92
C ASN A 458 -10.78 -13.32 -10.76
N VAL A 459 -11.93 -13.02 -10.14
CA VAL A 459 -12.01 -12.20 -8.93
C VAL A 459 -11.23 -12.82 -7.78
N VAL A 460 -11.37 -14.13 -7.54
CA VAL A 460 -10.62 -14.83 -6.47
C VAL A 460 -9.12 -14.92 -6.81
N ASN A 461 -8.77 -15.15 -8.09
CA ASN A 461 -7.39 -15.14 -8.56
C ASN A 461 -6.70 -13.78 -8.35
N ALA A 462 -7.41 -12.67 -8.48
CA ALA A 462 -6.87 -11.34 -8.19
C ALA A 462 -6.57 -11.17 -6.69
N VAL A 463 -7.49 -11.61 -5.82
CA VAL A 463 -7.47 -11.31 -4.39
C VAL A 463 -6.58 -12.25 -3.58
N ILE A 464 -6.61 -13.58 -3.81
CA ILE A 464 -6.00 -14.56 -2.91
C ILE A 464 -4.46 -14.51 -2.82
N LYS A 465 -3.84 -13.75 -3.73
CA LYS A 465 -2.38 -13.63 -3.90
C LYS A 465 -1.68 -13.03 -2.67
N ALA A 466 -2.13 -11.86 -2.23
CA ALA A 466 -1.59 -11.15 -1.07
C ALA A 466 -1.86 -11.83 0.30
N PRO A 467 -3.08 -12.30 0.62
CA PRO A 467 -3.35 -12.92 1.93
C PRO A 467 -2.64 -14.25 2.09
N MET A 468 -2.48 -15.04 1.02
CA MET A 468 -1.72 -16.29 1.11
C MET A 468 -0.23 -16.04 1.38
N ALA A 469 0.36 -15.01 0.78
CA ALA A 469 1.74 -14.62 1.08
C ALA A 469 1.90 -14.29 2.58
N LYS A 470 1.06 -13.39 3.11
CA LYS A 470 1.07 -13.04 4.54
C LYS A 470 0.76 -14.22 5.46
N TYR A 471 -0.20 -15.07 5.10
CA TYR A 471 -0.49 -16.30 5.85
C TYR A 471 0.75 -17.19 5.95
N ALA A 472 1.51 -17.32 4.87
CA ALA A 472 2.74 -18.09 4.84
C ALA A 472 3.89 -17.47 5.67
N ASP A 473 3.89 -16.16 5.87
CA ASP A 473 4.86 -15.45 6.72
C ASP A 473 4.51 -15.59 8.22
N VAL A 474 3.23 -15.64 8.58
CA VAL A 474 2.74 -15.80 9.97
C VAL A 474 2.78 -17.25 10.44
N PHE A 475 2.26 -18.19 9.64
CA PHE A 475 2.09 -19.60 10.03
C PHE A 475 3.19 -20.52 9.55
N GLY A 476 3.95 -20.11 8.53
CA GLY A 476 4.99 -20.92 7.89
C GLY A 476 4.57 -21.51 6.54
N ARG A 477 5.58 -21.89 5.74
CA ARG A 477 5.38 -22.37 4.36
C ARG A 477 4.66 -23.71 4.30
N LEU A 478 4.92 -24.65 5.22
CA LEU A 478 4.29 -25.98 5.24
C LEU A 478 2.77 -25.87 5.46
N GLU A 479 2.40 -25.03 6.41
CA GLU A 479 1.05 -24.72 6.84
C GLU A 479 0.28 -24.06 5.69
N ALA A 480 0.89 -23.07 5.03
CA ALA A 480 0.31 -22.40 3.86
C ALA A 480 0.09 -23.34 2.66
N PHE A 481 1.07 -24.18 2.31
CA PHE A 481 0.89 -25.18 1.26
C PHE A 481 -0.23 -26.17 1.60
N SER A 482 -0.31 -26.60 2.87
CA SER A 482 -1.34 -27.53 3.35
C SER A 482 -2.75 -26.93 3.26
N VAL A 483 -2.94 -25.68 3.69
CA VAL A 483 -4.21 -24.96 3.58
C VAL A 483 -4.60 -24.74 2.12
N SER A 484 -3.64 -24.41 1.26
CA SER A 484 -3.90 -24.21 -0.17
C SER A 484 -4.41 -25.49 -0.85
N ILE A 485 -3.85 -26.65 -0.49
CA ILE A 485 -4.33 -27.96 -0.96
C ILE A 485 -5.69 -28.29 -0.38
N LEU A 486 -5.92 -28.01 0.91
CA LEU A 486 -7.24 -28.21 1.53
C LEU A 486 -8.34 -27.43 0.80
N LEU A 487 -8.08 -26.16 0.44
CA LEU A 487 -9.00 -25.32 -0.33
C LEU A 487 -9.22 -25.85 -1.75
N ALA A 488 -8.16 -26.27 -2.44
CA ALA A 488 -8.25 -26.84 -3.79
C ALA A 488 -9.06 -28.16 -3.78
N VAL A 489 -8.78 -29.06 -2.83
CA VAL A 489 -9.50 -30.32 -2.63
C VAL A 489 -10.96 -30.07 -2.26
N LEU A 490 -11.23 -29.15 -1.34
CA LEU A 490 -12.61 -28.79 -0.96
C LEU A 490 -13.40 -28.29 -2.18
N GLY A 491 -12.83 -27.34 -2.94
CA GLY A 491 -13.42 -26.85 -4.18
C GLY A 491 -13.65 -27.97 -5.21
N GLY A 492 -12.64 -28.81 -5.46
CA GLY A 492 -12.74 -29.92 -6.42
C GLY A 492 -13.78 -30.98 -6.01
N VAL A 493 -13.88 -31.32 -4.71
CA VAL A 493 -14.91 -32.24 -4.19
C VAL A 493 -16.30 -31.62 -4.29
N THR A 494 -16.48 -30.34 -3.93
CA THR A 494 -17.78 -29.66 -4.08
C THR A 494 -18.18 -29.49 -5.54
N MET A 495 -17.24 -29.24 -6.48
CA MET A 495 -17.51 -29.29 -7.92
C MET A 495 -17.96 -30.69 -8.36
N ALA A 496 -17.20 -31.73 -8.01
CA ALA A 496 -17.52 -33.11 -8.38
C ALA A 496 -18.87 -33.59 -7.85
N THR A 497 -19.27 -33.13 -6.65
CA THR A 497 -20.54 -33.51 -6.01
C THR A 497 -21.71 -32.56 -6.31
N SER A 498 -21.46 -31.43 -6.98
CA SER A 498 -22.49 -30.43 -7.24
C SER A 498 -23.65 -30.96 -8.10
N SER A 499 -24.87 -30.59 -7.70
CA SER A 499 -26.14 -30.91 -8.37
C SER A 499 -26.73 -29.73 -9.14
N ASN A 500 -26.19 -28.52 -8.94
CA ASN A 500 -26.61 -27.29 -9.61
C ASN A 500 -25.41 -26.36 -9.86
N VAL A 501 -25.62 -25.38 -10.74
CA VAL A 501 -24.60 -24.42 -11.17
C VAL A 501 -24.21 -23.41 -10.08
N GLN A 502 -25.09 -23.10 -9.13
CA GLN A 502 -24.82 -22.19 -8.02
C GLN A 502 -23.80 -22.80 -7.04
N THR A 503 -23.98 -24.07 -6.67
CA THR A 503 -23.03 -24.85 -5.87
C THR A 503 -21.70 -25.03 -6.62
N PHE A 504 -21.74 -25.23 -7.94
CA PHE A 504 -20.53 -25.30 -8.77
C PHE A 504 -19.76 -23.96 -8.79
N ALA A 505 -20.46 -22.84 -8.94
CA ALA A 505 -19.87 -21.49 -8.88
C ALA A 505 -19.35 -21.14 -7.47
N ALA A 506 -20.03 -21.57 -6.40
CA ALA A 506 -19.54 -21.41 -5.03
C ALA A 506 -18.27 -22.26 -4.79
N ALA A 507 -18.23 -23.48 -5.32
CA ALA A 507 -17.04 -24.35 -5.27
C ALA A 507 -15.84 -23.74 -6.02
N GLN A 508 -16.09 -22.97 -7.08
CA GLN A 508 -15.07 -22.22 -7.82
C GLN A 508 -14.29 -21.24 -6.94
N ILE A 509 -14.90 -20.70 -5.88
CA ILE A 509 -14.23 -19.81 -4.92
C ILE A 509 -13.11 -20.56 -4.18
N PHE A 510 -13.43 -21.70 -3.56
CA PHE A 510 -12.46 -22.52 -2.83
C PHE A 510 -11.38 -23.08 -3.77
N TYR A 511 -11.79 -23.54 -4.95
CA TYR A 511 -10.88 -24.08 -5.96
C TYR A 511 -9.87 -23.03 -6.44
N ALA A 512 -10.35 -21.86 -6.88
CA ALA A 512 -9.50 -20.76 -7.35
C ALA A 512 -8.57 -20.24 -6.25
N ALA A 513 -9.09 -20.15 -5.01
CA ALA A 513 -8.29 -19.77 -3.86
C ALA A 513 -7.13 -20.74 -3.65
N GLY A 514 -7.40 -22.06 -3.61
CA GLY A 514 -6.37 -23.09 -3.44
C GLY A 514 -5.37 -23.17 -4.60
N SER A 515 -5.85 -23.19 -5.84
CA SER A 515 -4.99 -23.32 -7.03
C SER A 515 -4.03 -22.15 -7.20
N THR A 516 -4.50 -20.92 -6.98
CA THR A 516 -3.71 -19.69 -7.17
C THR A 516 -2.77 -19.47 -5.99
N SER A 517 -3.20 -19.82 -4.78
CA SER A 517 -2.32 -19.89 -3.60
C SER A 517 -1.12 -20.82 -3.83
N LEU A 518 -1.36 -22.02 -4.39
CA LEU A 518 -0.29 -22.97 -4.71
C LEU A 518 0.73 -22.41 -5.69
N GLN A 519 0.31 -21.69 -6.73
CA GLN A 519 1.22 -21.07 -7.70
C GLN A 519 2.15 -20.03 -7.06
N ILE A 520 1.63 -19.25 -6.11
CA ILE A 520 2.38 -18.18 -5.46
C ILE A 520 3.30 -18.70 -4.37
N LEU A 521 2.86 -19.68 -3.58
CA LEU A 521 3.72 -20.32 -2.58
C LEU A 521 4.94 -21.00 -3.23
N GLN A 522 4.81 -21.51 -4.46
CA GLN A 522 5.94 -22.01 -5.24
C GLN A 522 6.92 -20.87 -5.61
N GLN A 523 6.43 -19.71 -6.05
CA GLN A 523 7.30 -18.55 -6.35
C GLN A 523 7.98 -17.99 -5.10
N ILE A 524 7.25 -17.89 -3.98
CA ILE A 524 7.78 -17.44 -2.69
C ILE A 524 8.87 -18.41 -2.22
N PHE A 525 8.60 -19.73 -2.20
CA PHE A 525 9.61 -20.72 -1.81
C PHE A 525 10.88 -20.63 -2.68
N VAL A 526 10.72 -20.46 -4.00
CA VAL A 526 11.86 -20.30 -4.90
C VAL A 526 12.64 -19.02 -4.56
N ALA A 527 11.96 -17.90 -4.29
CA ALA A 527 12.62 -16.67 -3.88
C ALA A 527 13.38 -16.84 -2.55
N ASP A 528 12.76 -17.47 -1.54
CA ASP A 528 13.34 -17.74 -0.22
C ASP A 528 14.57 -18.68 -0.27
N THR A 529 14.72 -19.46 -1.35
CA THR A 529 15.76 -20.50 -1.49
C THR A 529 16.71 -20.29 -2.69
N THR A 530 16.71 -19.11 -3.33
CA THR A 530 17.65 -18.76 -4.42
C THR A 530 18.23 -17.35 -4.32
N ASP A 531 19.54 -17.25 -4.62
CA ASP A 531 20.25 -15.99 -4.82
C ASP A 531 19.64 -15.19 -5.98
N LEU A 532 19.66 -13.86 -5.91
CA LEU A 532 19.11 -12.96 -6.94
C LEU A 532 19.61 -13.28 -8.37
N SER A 533 20.86 -13.70 -8.53
CA SER A 533 21.46 -14.08 -9.82
C SER A 533 20.82 -15.32 -10.45
N ASN A 534 20.42 -16.30 -9.63
CA ASN A 534 19.83 -17.56 -10.06
C ASN A 534 18.30 -17.56 -9.98
N ARG A 535 17.71 -16.69 -9.15
CA ARG A 535 16.27 -16.60 -8.88
C ARG A 535 15.43 -16.52 -10.15
N ALA A 536 15.86 -15.72 -11.14
CA ALA A 536 15.18 -15.62 -12.43
C ALA A 536 15.08 -16.95 -13.18
N LEU A 537 16.13 -17.78 -13.15
CA LEU A 537 16.12 -19.11 -13.78
C LEU A 537 15.19 -20.06 -13.02
N PHE A 538 15.37 -20.18 -11.70
CA PHE A 538 14.57 -21.09 -10.89
C PHE A 538 13.09 -20.67 -10.81
N SER A 539 12.74 -19.39 -10.94
CA SER A 539 11.34 -18.95 -10.98
C SER A 539 10.60 -19.41 -12.24
N THR A 540 11.31 -19.78 -13.31
CA THR A 540 10.68 -20.36 -14.51
C THR A 540 10.43 -21.87 -14.38
N LEU A 541 11.08 -22.56 -13.45
CA LEU A 541 11.00 -24.02 -13.31
C LEU A 541 9.56 -24.52 -13.02
N PRO A 542 8.75 -23.87 -12.17
CA PRO A 542 7.32 -24.19 -12.02
C PRO A 542 6.47 -23.94 -13.29
N GLN A 543 6.95 -23.17 -14.27
CA GLN A 543 6.23 -22.89 -15.51
C GLN A 543 6.52 -23.91 -16.62
N VAL A 544 7.67 -24.58 -16.57
CA VAL A 544 8.08 -25.59 -17.59
C VAL A 544 7.00 -26.67 -17.85
N PRO A 545 6.30 -27.24 -16.84
CA PRO A 545 5.26 -28.23 -17.08
C PRO A 545 4.15 -27.79 -18.04
N PHE A 546 3.80 -26.50 -18.05
CA PHE A 546 2.75 -25.96 -18.93
C PHE A 546 3.03 -26.25 -20.41
N MET A 547 4.30 -26.21 -20.84
CA MET A 547 4.68 -26.45 -22.23
C MET A 547 4.34 -27.87 -22.72
N VAL A 548 4.18 -28.83 -21.80
CA VAL A 548 3.86 -30.23 -22.09
C VAL A 548 2.39 -30.53 -21.80
N THR A 549 1.89 -30.13 -20.63
CA THR A 549 0.54 -30.45 -20.16
C THR A 549 -0.56 -29.87 -21.05
N VAL A 550 -0.30 -28.71 -21.66
CA VAL A 550 -1.20 -28.01 -22.59
C VAL A 550 -1.65 -28.86 -23.79
N TRP A 551 -0.79 -29.77 -24.26
CA TRP A 551 -1.09 -30.66 -25.38
C TRP A 551 -1.75 -31.98 -24.94
N ILE A 552 -1.64 -32.35 -23.67
CA ILE A 552 -2.10 -33.65 -23.12
C ILE A 552 -3.46 -33.50 -22.42
N GLY A 553 -3.79 -32.32 -21.87
CA GLY A 553 -5.00 -32.08 -21.09
C GLY A 553 -6.30 -32.40 -21.83
N ALA A 554 -6.56 -31.78 -22.98
CA ALA A 554 -7.80 -32.00 -23.74
C ALA A 554 -7.99 -33.45 -24.23
N PRO A 555 -6.95 -34.17 -24.73
CA PRO A 555 -7.01 -35.62 -24.96
C PRO A 555 -7.39 -36.47 -23.74
N ILE A 556 -6.99 -36.07 -22.53
CA ILE A 556 -7.33 -36.77 -21.29
C ILE A 556 -8.77 -36.43 -20.84
N ALA A 557 -9.20 -35.18 -20.97
CA ALA A 557 -10.58 -34.78 -20.73
C ALA A 557 -11.57 -35.55 -21.63
N ASP A 558 -11.26 -35.69 -22.93
CA ASP A 558 -12.03 -36.50 -23.89
C ASP A 558 -12.16 -37.97 -23.43
N LYS A 559 -11.07 -38.60 -22.99
CA LYS A 559 -11.09 -39.96 -22.44
C LYS A 559 -11.89 -40.07 -21.14
N ILE A 560 -11.83 -39.07 -20.26
CA ILE A 560 -12.63 -39.02 -19.02
C ILE A 560 -14.12 -38.93 -19.34
N LEU A 561 -14.51 -38.07 -20.28
CA LEU A 561 -15.90 -37.89 -20.71
C LEU A 561 -16.46 -39.13 -21.42
N LYS A 562 -15.65 -39.87 -22.18
CA LYS A 562 -16.06 -41.10 -22.87
C LYS A 562 -16.19 -42.32 -21.95
N ASN A 563 -15.33 -42.44 -20.95
CA ASN A 563 -15.25 -43.65 -20.11
C ASN A 563 -15.89 -43.48 -18.71
N THR A 564 -16.10 -42.25 -18.24
CA THR A 564 -16.59 -41.95 -16.90
C THR A 564 -17.57 -40.77 -16.91
N THR A 565 -17.36 -39.73 -16.11
CA THR A 565 -18.18 -38.51 -16.11
C THR A 565 -17.29 -37.30 -15.85
N TRP A 566 -17.76 -36.10 -16.21
CA TRP A 566 -17.05 -34.86 -15.88
C TRP A 566 -16.77 -34.72 -14.38
N ARG A 567 -17.66 -35.23 -13.51
CA ARG A 567 -17.53 -35.21 -12.04
C ARG A 567 -16.27 -35.94 -11.57
N TRP A 568 -16.00 -37.12 -12.13
CA TRP A 568 -14.78 -37.87 -11.81
C TRP A 568 -13.52 -37.14 -12.29
N GLY A 569 -13.62 -36.38 -13.37
CA GLY A 569 -12.54 -35.52 -13.85
C GLY A 569 -12.11 -34.40 -12.90
N TYR A 570 -12.94 -34.02 -11.93
CA TYR A 570 -12.56 -33.18 -10.78
C TYR A 570 -12.09 -34.04 -9.59
N GLY A 571 -12.86 -35.09 -9.24
CA GLY A 571 -12.57 -35.95 -8.09
C GLY A 571 -11.21 -36.66 -8.15
N LEU A 572 -10.67 -36.91 -9.35
CA LEU A 572 -9.34 -37.48 -9.55
C LEU A 572 -8.23 -36.63 -8.91
N TRP A 573 -8.27 -35.31 -9.09
CA TRP A 573 -7.23 -34.39 -8.62
C TRP A 573 -7.26 -34.21 -7.10
N CYS A 574 -8.45 -34.33 -6.50
CA CYS A 574 -8.63 -34.36 -5.04
C CYS A 574 -7.85 -35.49 -4.35
N ILE A 575 -7.47 -36.54 -5.09
CA ILE A 575 -6.63 -37.65 -4.61
C ILE A 575 -5.16 -37.46 -5.00
N ILE A 576 -4.90 -37.08 -6.26
CA ILE A 576 -3.53 -36.94 -6.79
C ILE A 576 -2.79 -35.78 -6.11
N LEU A 577 -3.43 -34.61 -5.97
CA LEU A 577 -2.77 -33.39 -5.49
C LEU A 577 -2.24 -33.53 -4.04
N PRO A 578 -3.01 -34.05 -3.05
CA PRO A 578 -2.47 -34.34 -1.72
C PRO A 578 -1.35 -35.39 -1.72
N ALA A 579 -1.46 -36.44 -2.55
CA ALA A 579 -0.44 -37.49 -2.62
C ALA A 579 0.89 -36.96 -3.18
N VAL A 580 0.83 -36.11 -4.21
CA VAL A 580 2.00 -35.45 -4.82
C VAL A 580 2.63 -34.39 -3.90
N PHE A 581 1.88 -33.85 -2.95
CA PHE A 581 2.42 -32.92 -1.94
C PHE A 581 3.28 -33.59 -0.87
N LEU A 582 3.06 -34.88 -0.57
CA LEU A 582 3.74 -35.58 0.54
C LEU A 582 5.28 -35.44 0.56
N PRO A 583 6.03 -35.48 -0.56
CA PRO A 583 7.48 -35.26 -0.56
C PRO A 583 7.88 -33.83 -0.16
N LEU A 584 7.15 -32.82 -0.63
CA LEU A 584 7.39 -31.42 -0.24
C LEU A 584 7.02 -31.20 1.23
N ALA A 585 5.86 -31.72 1.65
CA ALA A 585 5.39 -31.66 3.02
C ALA A 585 6.41 -32.29 3.99
N LEU A 586 6.93 -33.47 3.65
CA LEU A 586 7.97 -34.16 4.43
C LEU A 586 9.26 -33.35 4.50
N SER A 587 9.75 -32.78 3.39
CA SER A 587 10.96 -31.95 3.40
C SER A 587 10.81 -30.71 4.28
N LEU A 588 9.71 -29.96 4.12
CA LEU A 588 9.40 -28.79 4.93
C LEU A 588 9.23 -29.16 6.41
N PHE A 589 8.52 -30.25 6.73
CA PHE A 589 8.33 -30.72 8.09
C PHE A 589 9.65 -31.12 8.76
N LEU A 590 10.53 -31.83 8.05
CA LEU A 590 11.85 -32.21 8.55
C LEU A 590 12.73 -30.98 8.77
N ASN A 591 12.70 -29.99 7.88
CA ASN A 591 13.43 -28.72 8.07
C ASN A 591 12.88 -27.94 9.28
N ASN A 592 11.56 -27.75 9.38
CA ASN A 592 10.92 -27.09 10.53
C ASN A 592 11.22 -27.82 11.85
N ARG A 593 11.22 -29.15 11.86
CA ARG A 593 11.56 -29.95 13.05
C ARG A 593 13.05 -29.84 13.42
N LYS A 594 13.93 -29.64 12.43
CA LYS A 594 15.36 -29.39 12.64
C LYS A 594 15.61 -27.99 13.20
N ALA A 595 14.94 -26.96 12.67
CA ALA A 595 14.98 -25.60 13.19
C ALA A 595 14.46 -25.51 14.64
N LYS A 596 13.31 -26.13 14.94
CA LYS A 596 12.78 -26.24 16.32
C LYS A 596 13.73 -26.95 17.28
N ARG A 597 14.41 -28.02 16.83
CA ARG A 597 15.44 -28.72 17.63
C ARG A 597 16.73 -27.93 17.84
N ALA A 598 17.04 -26.98 16.95
CA ALA A 598 18.19 -26.10 17.07
C ALA A 598 17.90 -24.86 17.95
N GLY A 599 16.67 -24.68 18.44
CA GLY A 599 16.26 -23.50 19.21
C GLY A 599 16.15 -22.21 18.38
N LEU A 600 16.12 -22.32 17.05
CA LEU A 600 16.18 -21.18 16.12
C LEU A 600 14.81 -20.61 15.72
N THR A 601 13.70 -21.16 16.23
CA THR A 601 12.35 -20.71 15.89
C THR A 601 11.78 -19.81 16.98
N ALA A 602 11.38 -18.59 16.61
CA ALA A 602 10.61 -17.70 17.49
C ALA A 602 9.21 -18.27 17.77
N ALA A 603 8.63 -17.89 18.91
CA ALA A 603 7.25 -18.26 19.26
C ALA A 603 6.24 -17.70 18.23
N SER A 604 5.09 -18.36 18.07
CA SER A 604 4.07 -17.86 17.14
C SER A 604 3.39 -16.61 17.72
N PRO A 605 3.15 -15.56 16.91
CA PRO A 605 2.42 -14.35 17.34
C PRO A 605 1.04 -14.59 17.95
N LEU A 606 0.45 -15.76 17.69
CA LEU A 606 -0.90 -16.12 18.10
C LEU A 606 -0.94 -16.95 19.40
N GLN A 607 0.22 -17.21 20.00
CA GLN A 607 0.40 -18.18 21.09
C GLN A 607 0.13 -17.58 22.46
N GLY A 608 -1.15 -17.31 22.77
CA GLY A 608 -1.61 -16.78 24.06
C GLY A 608 -2.86 -15.92 23.98
N LEU A 609 -3.21 -15.45 22.78
CA LEU A 609 -4.32 -14.52 22.55
C LEU A 609 -5.70 -15.20 22.63
N GLY A 610 -6.69 -14.46 23.12
CA GLY A 610 -8.09 -14.89 23.14
C GLY A 610 -8.74 -14.89 21.74
N PRO A 611 -9.85 -15.62 21.51
CA PRO A 611 -10.43 -15.82 20.17
C PRO A 611 -10.78 -14.54 19.41
N ILE A 612 -11.28 -13.52 20.12
CA ILE A 612 -11.64 -12.21 19.54
C ILE A 612 -10.38 -11.42 19.14
N SER A 613 -9.33 -11.46 19.97
CA SER A 613 -8.03 -10.85 19.65
C SER A 613 -7.39 -11.53 18.44
N ILE A 614 -7.38 -12.87 18.38
CA ILE A 614 -6.92 -13.64 17.21
C ILE A 614 -7.64 -13.21 15.93
N ILE A 615 -8.98 -13.10 15.96
CA ILE A 615 -9.76 -12.65 14.79
C ILE A 615 -9.39 -11.21 14.39
N LYS A 616 -9.21 -10.30 15.35
CA LYS A 616 -8.87 -8.90 15.10
C LYS A 616 -7.45 -8.72 14.55
N THR A 617 -6.47 -9.45 15.11
CA THR A 617 -5.09 -9.51 14.63
C THR A 617 -5.05 -10.07 13.20
N LEU A 618 -5.68 -11.23 12.95
CA LEU A 618 -5.76 -11.79 11.60
C LEU A 618 -6.48 -10.89 10.59
N TRP A 619 -7.51 -10.15 11.00
CA TRP A 619 -8.23 -9.20 10.12
C TRP A 619 -7.33 -8.05 9.64
N ASN A 620 -6.54 -7.49 10.54
CA ASN A 620 -5.62 -6.39 10.27
C ASN A 620 -4.36 -6.86 9.54
N ASP A 621 -3.73 -7.94 10.05
CA ASP A 621 -2.50 -8.49 9.48
C ASP A 621 -2.73 -8.93 8.04
N LEU A 622 -3.82 -9.63 7.74
CA LEU A 622 -4.13 -10.09 6.39
C LEU A 622 -4.61 -8.96 5.46
N ASP A 623 -4.97 -7.78 5.98
CA ASP A 623 -5.55 -6.63 5.25
C ASP A 623 -6.87 -6.99 4.51
N ILE A 624 -7.83 -7.55 5.24
CA ILE A 624 -9.09 -8.04 4.66
C ILE A 624 -9.91 -6.91 4.00
N GLY A 625 -9.78 -5.68 4.49
CA GLY A 625 -10.43 -4.49 3.91
C GLY A 625 -9.85 -4.08 2.55
N GLY A 626 -8.52 -3.91 2.43
CA GLY A 626 -7.88 -3.50 1.19
C GLY A 626 -8.07 -4.53 0.06
N MET A 627 -8.10 -5.81 0.43
CA MET A 627 -8.30 -6.93 -0.49
C MET A 627 -9.71 -6.97 -1.12
N ILE A 628 -10.74 -6.52 -0.41
CA ILE A 628 -12.12 -6.44 -0.94
C ILE A 628 -12.27 -5.26 -1.92
N LEU A 629 -11.56 -4.16 -1.68
CA LEU A 629 -11.65 -2.95 -2.51
C LEU A 629 -10.99 -3.11 -3.90
N LEU A 630 -10.05 -4.05 -4.05
CA LEU A 630 -9.34 -4.33 -5.31
C LEU A 630 -10.16 -5.14 -6.35
N MET A 631 -11.41 -5.52 -6.04
CA MET A 631 -12.20 -6.48 -6.82
C MET A 631 -12.88 -5.92 -8.09
N ALA A 632 -12.73 -4.62 -8.42
CA ALA A 632 -13.56 -3.95 -9.43
C ALA A 632 -12.80 -3.40 -10.68
N PHE A 633 -13.23 -3.85 -11.88
CA PHE A 633 -13.10 -3.23 -13.24
C PHE A 633 -12.17 -3.85 -14.34
N PHE A 634 -12.68 -3.90 -15.59
CA PHE A 634 -12.08 -4.16 -16.93
C PHE A 634 -11.99 -5.59 -17.56
N LEU A 635 -11.61 -5.69 -18.86
CA LEU A 635 -12.26 -6.55 -19.88
C LEU A 635 -11.41 -7.66 -20.59
N SER A 636 -11.99 -8.86 -20.84
CA SER A 636 -11.42 -10.04 -21.54
C SER A 636 -12.46 -10.86 -22.35
N VAL A 637 -12.11 -11.44 -23.52
CA VAL A 637 -13.09 -11.94 -24.52
C VAL A 637 -13.06 -13.46 -24.77
N GLN A 638 -12.52 -14.26 -23.85
CA GLN A 638 -12.24 -15.69 -24.08
C GLN A 638 -13.38 -16.73 -23.83
N PRO A 639 -14.42 -16.54 -22.96
CA PRO A 639 -15.22 -17.65 -22.42
C PRO A 639 -15.88 -18.64 -23.41
N TYR A 640 -16.33 -18.15 -24.58
CA TYR A 640 -17.15 -18.95 -25.51
C TYR A 640 -16.39 -19.46 -26.74
N PHE A 641 -15.08 -19.20 -26.86
CA PHE A 641 -14.32 -19.63 -28.04
C PHE A 641 -14.26 -21.15 -28.18
N TYR A 642 -14.07 -21.88 -27.08
CA TYR A 642 -14.09 -23.35 -27.08
C TYR A 642 -15.46 -23.91 -27.50
N SER A 643 -16.57 -23.35 -26.98
CA SER A 643 -17.93 -23.73 -27.40
C SER A 643 -18.18 -23.49 -28.89
N TYR A 644 -17.68 -22.38 -29.43
CA TYR A 644 -17.75 -22.08 -30.86
C TYR A 644 -16.96 -23.10 -31.70
N LEU A 645 -15.78 -23.54 -31.26
CA LEU A 645 -15.00 -24.56 -31.95
C LEU A 645 -15.67 -25.94 -31.98
N LEU A 646 -16.35 -26.32 -30.89
CA LEU A 646 -17.11 -27.57 -30.86
C LEU A 646 -18.36 -27.48 -31.77
N VAL A 647 -19.13 -26.40 -31.68
CA VAL A 647 -20.44 -26.30 -32.36
C VAL A 647 -20.32 -25.90 -33.82
N VAL A 648 -19.58 -24.82 -34.14
CA VAL A 648 -19.54 -24.26 -35.50
C VAL A 648 -18.48 -24.91 -36.37
N GLN A 649 -17.33 -25.27 -35.80
CA GLN A 649 -16.21 -25.87 -36.53
C GLN A 649 -16.22 -27.42 -36.47
N ASP A 650 -17.22 -28.00 -35.80
CA ASP A 650 -17.41 -29.45 -35.57
C ASP A 650 -16.14 -30.18 -35.09
N LEU A 651 -15.30 -29.48 -34.31
CA LEU A 651 -14.03 -30.04 -33.84
C LEU A 651 -14.26 -31.00 -32.68
N SER A 652 -13.46 -32.07 -32.66
CA SER A 652 -13.40 -32.95 -31.49
C SER A 652 -12.84 -32.20 -30.25
N ILE A 653 -13.23 -32.66 -29.05
CA ILE A 653 -12.77 -32.13 -27.76
C ILE A 653 -11.25 -31.90 -27.71
N PRO A 654 -10.39 -32.86 -28.14
CA PRO A 654 -8.94 -32.63 -28.20
C PRO A 654 -8.54 -31.51 -29.15
N ALA A 655 -9.10 -31.48 -30.37
CA ALA A 655 -8.75 -30.51 -31.39
C ALA A 655 -9.18 -29.09 -31.01
N ALA A 656 -10.40 -28.91 -30.48
CA ALA A 656 -10.88 -27.64 -29.96
C ALA A 656 -10.02 -27.14 -28.79
N GLY A 657 -9.61 -28.05 -27.90
CA GLY A 657 -8.70 -27.74 -26.78
C GLY A 657 -7.33 -27.27 -27.27
N HIS A 658 -6.72 -28.02 -28.20
CA HIS A 658 -5.43 -27.64 -28.81
C HIS A 658 -5.49 -26.26 -29.48
N VAL A 659 -6.49 -26.00 -30.33
CA VAL A 659 -6.67 -24.70 -31.00
C VAL A 659 -6.86 -23.56 -30.00
N THR A 660 -7.61 -23.79 -28.91
CA THR A 660 -7.81 -22.80 -27.83
C THR A 660 -6.49 -22.43 -27.14
N GLN A 661 -5.59 -23.41 -26.95
CA GLN A 661 -4.32 -23.20 -26.24
C GLN A 661 -3.17 -22.66 -27.10
N VAL A 662 -3.30 -22.65 -28.44
CA VAL A 662 -2.30 -22.04 -29.33
C VAL A 662 -1.98 -20.59 -28.93
N PHE A 663 -2.99 -19.82 -28.51
CA PHE A 663 -2.82 -18.46 -27.98
C PHE A 663 -1.84 -18.43 -26.80
N SER A 664 -2.15 -19.17 -25.72
CA SER A 664 -1.34 -19.19 -24.50
C SER A 664 0.08 -19.68 -24.76
N PHE A 665 0.22 -20.75 -25.55
CA PHE A 665 1.51 -21.34 -25.90
C PHE A 665 2.41 -20.37 -26.68
N THR A 666 1.86 -19.71 -27.71
CA THR A 666 2.63 -18.74 -28.51
C THR A 666 2.88 -17.44 -27.76
N ALA A 667 1.99 -17.01 -26.86
CA ALA A 667 2.23 -15.91 -25.95
C ALA A 667 3.41 -16.18 -25.01
N THR A 668 3.51 -17.38 -24.41
CA THR A 668 4.65 -17.76 -23.57
C THR A 668 5.96 -17.76 -24.37
N ILE A 669 6.00 -18.37 -25.55
CA ILE A 669 7.21 -18.37 -26.40
C ILE A 669 7.62 -16.94 -26.78
N SER A 670 6.66 -16.11 -27.19
CA SER A 670 6.91 -14.72 -27.56
C SER A 670 7.41 -13.88 -26.38
N ALA A 671 6.82 -14.06 -25.19
CA ALA A 671 7.24 -13.38 -23.97
C ALA A 671 8.67 -13.76 -23.56
N VAL A 672 9.04 -15.05 -23.65
CA VAL A 672 10.41 -15.51 -23.40
C VAL A 672 11.38 -14.90 -24.42
N ALA A 673 11.07 -14.99 -25.72
CA ALA A 673 11.91 -14.43 -26.79
C ALA A 673 12.11 -12.91 -26.62
N VAL A 674 11.06 -12.16 -26.34
CA VAL A 674 11.16 -10.71 -26.10
C VAL A 674 11.89 -10.39 -24.81
N SER A 675 11.77 -11.20 -23.75
CA SER A 675 12.55 -11.00 -22.52
C SER A 675 14.06 -11.11 -22.77
N PHE A 676 14.49 -12.05 -23.63
CA PHE A 676 15.87 -12.08 -24.10
C PHE A 676 16.23 -10.85 -24.95
N LEU A 677 15.39 -10.43 -25.88
CA LEU A 677 15.65 -9.25 -26.71
C LEU A 677 15.76 -7.95 -25.88
N ILE A 678 14.89 -7.75 -24.89
CA ILE A 678 14.94 -6.62 -23.93
C ILE A 678 16.24 -6.67 -23.10
N LYS A 679 16.73 -7.85 -22.72
CA LYS A 679 18.02 -7.98 -22.02
C LYS A 679 19.19 -7.38 -22.82
N TYR A 680 19.16 -7.47 -24.15
CA TYR A 680 20.16 -6.88 -25.05
C TYR A 680 19.86 -5.40 -25.39
N THR A 681 18.63 -5.07 -25.77
CA THR A 681 18.27 -3.73 -26.28
C THR A 681 17.99 -2.70 -25.20
N LYS A 682 17.70 -3.13 -23.97
CA LYS A 682 17.41 -2.30 -22.78
C LYS A 682 16.15 -1.42 -22.86
N TYR A 683 15.30 -1.56 -23.88
CA TYR A 683 14.07 -0.75 -24.02
C TYR A 683 12.82 -1.63 -24.10
N CYS A 684 11.81 -1.40 -23.26
CA CYS A 684 10.54 -2.12 -23.33
C CYS A 684 9.59 -1.56 -24.40
N LYS A 685 9.55 -0.24 -24.59
CA LYS A 685 8.52 0.44 -25.41
C LYS A 685 8.38 -0.10 -26.84
N PRO A 686 9.46 -0.34 -27.61
CA PRO A 686 9.31 -0.81 -28.99
C PRO A 686 8.56 -2.15 -29.08
N TYR A 687 8.78 -3.05 -28.12
CA TYR A 687 8.11 -4.35 -28.07
C TYR A 687 6.65 -4.23 -27.64
N ILE A 688 6.34 -3.35 -26.67
CA ILE A 688 4.95 -3.10 -26.24
C ILE A 688 4.13 -2.53 -27.41
N VAL A 689 4.66 -1.53 -28.13
CA VAL A 689 3.96 -0.91 -29.28
C VAL A 689 3.80 -1.92 -30.44
N THR A 690 4.84 -2.67 -30.75
CA THR A 690 4.78 -3.71 -31.80
C THR A 690 3.80 -4.83 -31.43
N GLY A 691 3.79 -5.24 -30.15
CA GLY A 691 2.85 -6.20 -29.59
C GLY A 691 1.40 -5.70 -29.68
N ALA A 692 1.14 -4.44 -29.35
CA ALA A 692 -0.17 -3.81 -29.47
C ALA A 692 -0.71 -3.87 -30.92
N LEU A 693 0.14 -3.55 -31.90
CA LEU A 693 -0.22 -3.59 -33.32
C LEU A 693 -0.46 -5.01 -33.82
N ILE A 694 0.38 -5.98 -33.44
CA ILE A 694 0.21 -7.40 -33.81
C ILE A 694 -1.05 -7.98 -33.15
N TYR A 695 -1.34 -7.62 -31.90
CA TYR A 695 -2.53 -8.05 -31.17
C TYR A 695 -3.81 -7.50 -31.82
N LEU A 696 -3.85 -6.20 -32.12
CA LEU A 696 -4.96 -5.56 -32.83
C LEU A 696 -5.18 -6.17 -34.22
N MET A 697 -4.11 -6.37 -34.99
CA MET A 697 -4.16 -7.06 -36.28
C MET A 697 -4.71 -8.48 -36.12
N GLY A 698 -4.23 -9.23 -35.13
CA GLY A 698 -4.69 -10.59 -34.86
C GLY A 698 -6.19 -10.67 -34.55
N ILE A 699 -6.73 -9.73 -33.75
CA ILE A 699 -8.18 -9.64 -33.48
C ILE A 699 -8.95 -9.28 -34.76
N GLY A 700 -8.43 -8.35 -35.58
CA GLY A 700 -9.02 -8.03 -36.88
C GLY A 700 -9.06 -9.23 -37.84
N LEU A 701 -7.98 -10.03 -37.87
CA LEU A 701 -7.93 -11.28 -38.63
C LEU A 701 -8.88 -12.33 -38.05
N MET A 702 -9.07 -12.40 -36.72
CA MET A 702 -10.09 -13.27 -36.10
C MET A 702 -11.50 -12.89 -36.54
N TYR A 703 -11.83 -11.60 -36.65
CA TYR A 703 -13.13 -11.18 -37.19
C TYR A 703 -13.34 -11.67 -38.63
N TYR A 704 -12.30 -11.68 -39.46
CA TYR A 704 -12.38 -12.17 -40.83
C TYR A 704 -12.43 -13.71 -40.92
N TYR A 705 -11.63 -14.43 -40.12
CA TYR A 705 -11.42 -15.88 -40.23
C TYR A 705 -12.14 -16.75 -39.17
N ARG A 706 -12.95 -16.21 -38.26
CA ARG A 706 -13.85 -17.02 -37.40
C ARG A 706 -15.20 -17.29 -38.10
N GLN A 707 -15.13 -17.84 -39.30
CA GLN A 707 -16.30 -18.29 -40.07
C GLN A 707 -16.32 -19.82 -40.21
N GLU A 708 -17.52 -20.41 -40.30
CA GLU A 708 -17.80 -21.85 -40.45
C GLU A 708 -17.00 -22.50 -41.59
N ASN A 709 -16.81 -21.79 -42.70
CA ASN A 709 -16.05 -22.26 -43.87
C ASN A 709 -14.53 -21.99 -43.80
N SER A 710 -14.02 -21.43 -42.70
CA SER A 710 -12.59 -21.12 -42.55
C SER A 710 -11.80 -22.40 -42.26
N SER A 711 -10.60 -22.50 -42.79
CA SER A 711 -9.75 -23.66 -42.51
C SER A 711 -9.21 -23.62 -41.08
N ILE A 712 -9.02 -24.79 -40.48
CA ILE A 712 -8.40 -24.92 -39.15
C ILE A 712 -7.03 -24.20 -39.11
N ALA A 713 -6.28 -24.22 -40.21
CA ALA A 713 -5.01 -23.51 -40.34
C ALA A 713 -5.16 -21.97 -40.29
N GLN A 714 -6.24 -21.39 -40.86
CA GLN A 714 -6.54 -19.96 -40.73
C GLN A 714 -6.87 -19.62 -39.27
N ILE A 715 -7.73 -20.41 -38.62
CA ILE A 715 -8.11 -20.20 -37.22
C ILE A 715 -6.87 -20.28 -36.31
N ILE A 716 -6.04 -21.32 -36.45
CA ILE A 716 -4.76 -21.46 -35.74
C ILE A 716 -3.85 -20.26 -36.03
N GLY A 717 -3.70 -19.85 -37.30
CA GLY A 717 -2.88 -18.70 -37.68
C GLY A 717 -3.27 -17.41 -36.97
N THR A 718 -4.57 -17.15 -36.81
CA THR A 718 -5.04 -15.99 -36.02
C THR A 718 -4.74 -16.11 -34.53
N GLN A 719 -4.83 -17.32 -33.94
CA GLN A 719 -4.45 -17.57 -32.55
C GLN A 719 -2.94 -17.37 -32.31
N ILE A 720 -2.09 -17.78 -33.27
CA ILE A 720 -0.65 -17.52 -33.24
C ILE A 720 -0.38 -16.00 -33.25
N ALA A 721 -1.04 -15.24 -34.13
CA ALA A 721 -0.85 -13.79 -34.21
C ALA A 721 -1.25 -13.07 -32.91
N VAL A 722 -2.44 -13.37 -32.37
CA VAL A 722 -2.91 -12.79 -31.10
C VAL A 722 -2.05 -13.24 -29.92
N GLY A 723 -1.58 -14.49 -29.91
CA GLY A 723 -0.67 -15.00 -28.88
C GLY A 723 0.68 -14.26 -28.89
N ILE A 724 1.33 -14.14 -30.06
CA ILE A 724 2.56 -13.36 -30.21
C ILE A 724 2.35 -11.92 -29.69
N GLY A 725 1.32 -11.23 -30.18
CA GLY A 725 1.00 -9.87 -29.72
C GLY A 725 0.80 -9.76 -28.20
N GLY A 726 0.07 -10.71 -27.61
CA GLY A 726 -0.16 -10.78 -26.17
C GLY A 726 1.12 -11.01 -25.35
N GLY A 727 2.01 -11.88 -25.83
CA GLY A 727 3.31 -12.11 -25.21
C GLY A 727 4.26 -10.92 -25.30
N MET A 728 4.24 -10.19 -26.42
CA MET A 728 4.98 -8.93 -26.62
C MET A 728 4.42 -7.75 -25.80
N LEU A 729 3.15 -7.82 -25.39
CA LEU A 729 2.49 -6.82 -24.54
C LEU A 729 2.75 -7.07 -23.06
N ASN A 730 2.36 -8.24 -22.55
CA ASN A 730 2.15 -8.49 -21.12
C ASN A 730 3.47 -8.37 -20.31
N VAL A 731 4.47 -9.21 -20.63
CA VAL A 731 5.74 -9.21 -19.88
C VAL A 731 6.54 -7.91 -20.05
N PRO A 732 6.65 -7.31 -21.25
CA PRO A 732 7.32 -6.01 -21.39
C PRO A 732 6.61 -4.86 -20.70
N ALA A 733 5.27 -4.85 -20.63
CA ALA A 733 4.52 -3.87 -19.86
C ALA A 733 4.71 -4.05 -18.34
N GLN A 734 4.70 -5.29 -17.85
CA GLN A 734 5.04 -5.62 -16.46
C GLN A 734 6.44 -5.10 -16.09
N LEU A 735 7.45 -5.39 -16.92
CA LEU A 735 8.83 -4.90 -16.75
C LEU A 735 8.91 -3.36 -16.80
N ALA A 736 8.15 -2.70 -17.68
CA ALA A 736 8.12 -1.24 -17.77
C ALA A 736 7.48 -0.60 -16.51
N VAL A 737 6.44 -1.23 -15.94
CA VAL A 737 5.83 -0.80 -14.67
C VAL A 737 6.83 -0.99 -13.52
N GLN A 738 7.46 -2.17 -13.41
CA GLN A 738 8.50 -2.44 -12.42
C GLN A 738 9.66 -1.43 -12.49
N ALA A 739 10.13 -1.09 -13.69
CA ALA A 739 11.21 -0.13 -13.91
C ALA A 739 10.81 1.34 -13.76
N SER A 740 9.51 1.64 -13.66
CA SER A 740 9.03 3.01 -13.38
C SER A 740 9.09 3.37 -11.89
N VAL A 741 9.41 2.39 -11.03
CA VAL A 741 9.44 2.53 -9.57
C VAL A 741 10.87 2.79 -9.08
N PRO A 742 11.15 3.91 -8.37
CA PRO A 742 12.53 4.27 -8.00
C PRO A 742 13.22 3.36 -6.96
N SER A 743 12.49 2.51 -6.23
CA SER A 743 13.04 1.65 -5.18
C SER A 743 12.69 0.18 -5.41
N HIS A 744 13.70 -0.70 -5.32
CA HIS A 744 13.55 -2.15 -5.47
C HIS A 744 12.54 -2.77 -4.49
N GLN A 745 12.35 -2.18 -3.30
CA GLN A 745 11.36 -2.67 -2.32
C GLN A 745 9.92 -2.55 -2.84
N ASN A 746 9.64 -1.52 -3.65
CA ASN A 746 8.31 -1.26 -4.20
C ASN A 746 8.03 -2.00 -5.52
N VAL A 747 9.03 -2.68 -6.10
CA VAL A 747 8.87 -3.48 -7.34
C VAL A 747 7.90 -4.64 -7.14
N ALA A 748 7.91 -5.29 -5.98
CA ALA A 748 6.96 -6.34 -5.65
C ALA A 748 5.52 -5.82 -5.58
N VAL A 749 5.31 -4.65 -4.97
CA VAL A 749 3.99 -3.99 -4.88
C VAL A 749 3.47 -3.60 -6.27
N ALA A 750 4.30 -2.96 -7.09
CA ALA A 750 3.92 -2.58 -8.46
C ALA A 750 3.65 -3.80 -9.35
N THR A 751 4.34 -4.93 -9.09
CA THR A 751 4.06 -6.21 -9.75
C THR A 751 2.69 -6.77 -9.33
N ALA A 752 2.39 -6.75 -8.03
CA ALA A 752 1.10 -7.20 -7.52
C ALA A 752 -0.05 -6.36 -8.10
N VAL A 753 0.06 -5.02 -8.08
CA VAL A 753 -0.90 -4.11 -8.71
C VAL A 753 -1.09 -4.43 -10.20
N TYR A 754 0.00 -4.60 -10.96
CA TYR A 754 -0.08 -4.97 -12.38
C TYR A 754 -0.82 -6.28 -12.61
N MET A 755 -0.48 -7.34 -11.86
CA MET A 755 -1.13 -8.65 -12.00
C MET A 755 -2.60 -8.58 -11.59
N THR A 756 -2.95 -7.82 -10.54
CA THR A 756 -4.34 -7.58 -10.13
C THR A 756 -5.12 -6.90 -11.26
N CYS A 757 -4.59 -5.86 -11.90
CA CYS A 757 -5.22 -5.23 -13.07
C CYS A 757 -5.46 -6.20 -14.25
N VAL A 758 -4.56 -7.16 -14.49
CA VAL A 758 -4.73 -8.18 -15.54
C VAL A 758 -5.86 -9.17 -15.20
N GLU A 759 -5.93 -9.65 -13.95
CA GLU A 759 -6.98 -10.58 -13.49
C GLU A 759 -8.36 -9.91 -13.47
N MET A 760 -8.43 -8.65 -13.02
CA MET A 760 -9.65 -7.84 -13.10
C MET A 760 -10.11 -7.70 -14.56
N GLY A 761 -9.15 -7.49 -15.47
CA GLY A 761 -9.31 -7.63 -16.93
C GLY A 761 -10.03 -8.91 -17.35
N GLY A 762 -9.61 -10.05 -16.81
CA GLY A 762 -10.28 -11.34 -16.99
C GLY A 762 -11.78 -11.32 -16.65
N ALA A 763 -12.17 -10.61 -15.59
CA ALA A 763 -13.51 -10.66 -15.04
C ALA A 763 -14.56 -9.89 -15.88
N VAL A 764 -14.42 -8.58 -16.12
CA VAL A 764 -15.56 -7.79 -16.67
C VAL A 764 -15.86 -8.14 -18.12
N GLY A 765 -14.89 -8.63 -18.89
CA GLY A 765 -15.21 -9.11 -20.24
C GLY A 765 -15.76 -10.51 -20.26
N SER A 766 -15.46 -11.34 -19.27
CA SER A 766 -16.23 -12.57 -19.08
C SER A 766 -17.70 -12.20 -18.84
N ALA A 767 -17.98 -11.17 -18.03
CA ALA A 767 -19.33 -10.62 -17.86
C ALA A 767 -19.93 -10.03 -19.16
N ILE A 768 -19.24 -9.15 -19.88
CA ILE A 768 -19.76 -8.59 -21.15
C ILE A 768 -19.99 -9.68 -22.20
N ALA A 769 -19.08 -10.64 -22.33
CA ALA A 769 -19.27 -11.78 -23.21
C ALA A 769 -20.50 -12.61 -22.79
N GLY A 770 -20.71 -12.80 -21.48
CA GLY A 770 -21.89 -13.46 -20.93
C GLY A 770 -23.20 -12.75 -21.27
N VAL A 771 -23.25 -11.42 -21.13
CA VAL A 771 -24.42 -10.61 -21.49
C VAL A 771 -24.71 -10.67 -22.99
N ILE A 772 -23.68 -10.51 -23.84
CA ILE A 772 -23.84 -10.59 -25.30
C ILE A 772 -24.31 -12.00 -25.72
N TRP A 773 -23.66 -13.04 -25.22
CA TRP A 773 -24.00 -14.43 -25.52
C TRP A 773 -25.42 -14.79 -25.06
N GLY A 774 -25.79 -14.38 -23.84
CA GLY A 774 -27.10 -14.65 -23.26
C GLY A 774 -28.26 -13.87 -23.88
N HIS A 775 -28.00 -12.69 -24.43
CA HIS A 775 -28.99 -11.95 -25.21
C HIS A 775 -29.12 -12.47 -26.64
N ASP A 776 -28.00 -12.67 -27.34
CA ASP A 776 -28.02 -12.88 -28.79
C ASP A 776 -28.29 -14.33 -29.20
N ILE A 777 -27.79 -15.34 -28.47
CA ILE A 777 -27.98 -16.74 -28.87
C ILE A 777 -29.47 -17.15 -28.85
N PRO A 778 -30.23 -16.97 -27.74
CA PRO A 778 -31.66 -17.37 -27.72
C PRO A 778 -32.48 -16.62 -28.77
N LYS A 779 -32.22 -15.32 -28.92
CA LYS A 779 -32.91 -14.46 -29.88
C LYS A 779 -32.70 -14.94 -31.33
N LYS A 780 -31.46 -15.28 -31.69
CA LYS A 780 -31.11 -15.73 -33.05
C LYS A 780 -31.55 -17.15 -33.35
N LEU A 781 -31.53 -18.04 -32.35
CA LEU A 781 -32.08 -19.39 -32.51
C LEU A 781 -33.58 -19.32 -32.84
N ALA A 782 -34.34 -18.50 -32.11
CA ALA A 782 -35.76 -18.28 -32.38
C ALA A 782 -36.04 -17.55 -33.71
N GLU A 783 -35.12 -16.72 -34.20
CA GLU A 783 -35.20 -16.07 -35.51
C GLU A 783 -34.91 -17.04 -36.67
N TYR A 784 -33.96 -17.97 -36.50
CA TYR A 784 -33.48 -18.86 -37.55
C TYR A 784 -34.16 -20.23 -37.59
N SER A 785 -34.82 -20.67 -36.53
CA SER A 785 -35.71 -21.82 -36.57
C SER A 785 -36.84 -21.75 -35.53
N THR A 786 -38.06 -22.00 -36.00
CA THR A 786 -39.24 -22.21 -35.14
C THR A 786 -39.42 -23.67 -34.70
N THR A 787 -38.59 -24.60 -35.18
CA THR A 787 -38.61 -26.03 -34.79
C THR A 787 -37.62 -26.34 -33.67
N LEU A 788 -36.65 -25.46 -33.43
CA LEU A 788 -35.66 -25.60 -32.36
C LEU A 788 -36.23 -25.16 -31.00
N ASP A 789 -36.05 -26.02 -30.00
CA ASP A 789 -36.06 -25.58 -28.61
C ASP A 789 -34.82 -24.70 -28.35
N SER A 790 -35.00 -23.40 -28.58
CA SER A 790 -33.96 -22.40 -28.49
C SER A 790 -33.38 -22.29 -27.07
N GLU A 791 -34.18 -22.58 -26.05
CA GLU A 791 -33.73 -22.55 -24.65
C GLU A 791 -32.89 -23.79 -24.33
N ALA A 792 -33.35 -24.98 -24.71
CA ALA A 792 -32.60 -26.22 -24.50
C ALA A 792 -31.27 -26.26 -25.27
N VAL A 793 -31.20 -25.69 -26.47
CA VAL A 793 -29.95 -25.57 -27.25
C VAL A 793 -28.99 -24.55 -26.63
N TYR A 794 -29.48 -23.38 -26.24
CA TYR A 794 -28.68 -22.33 -25.60
C TYR A 794 -28.07 -22.79 -24.27
N ASN A 795 -28.85 -23.53 -23.46
CA ASN A 795 -28.47 -23.95 -22.13
C ASN A 795 -27.60 -25.22 -22.08
N SER A 796 -27.49 -25.98 -23.18
CA SER A 796 -26.74 -27.24 -23.22
C SER A 796 -25.98 -27.42 -24.54
N ILE A 797 -24.64 -27.45 -24.46
CA ILE A 797 -23.79 -27.71 -25.63
C ILE A 797 -24.02 -29.12 -26.20
N ASN A 798 -24.39 -30.10 -25.36
CA ASN A 798 -24.74 -31.45 -25.82
C ASN A 798 -26.00 -31.43 -26.70
N ASN A 799 -26.96 -30.55 -26.40
CA ASN A 799 -28.17 -30.40 -27.22
C ASN A 799 -27.84 -29.73 -28.55
N ALA A 800 -26.94 -28.73 -28.57
CA ALA A 800 -26.42 -28.14 -29.80
C ALA A 800 -25.66 -29.17 -30.67
N LEU A 801 -24.84 -30.02 -30.06
CA LEU A 801 -24.04 -31.04 -30.75
C LEU A 801 -24.85 -32.26 -31.21
N ALA A 802 -26.04 -32.50 -30.64
CA ALA A 802 -26.90 -33.64 -31.00
C ALA A 802 -27.45 -33.56 -32.44
N TYR A 803 -27.53 -32.37 -33.02
CA TYR A 803 -27.97 -32.16 -34.40
C TYR A 803 -26.82 -32.39 -35.39
N PRO A 804 -26.93 -33.35 -36.34
CA PRO A 804 -25.88 -33.61 -37.33
C PRO A 804 -25.58 -32.39 -38.21
N MET A 805 -24.31 -32.24 -38.60
CA MET A 805 -23.88 -31.20 -39.56
C MET A 805 -24.65 -31.31 -40.88
N GLY A 806 -25.02 -30.15 -41.44
CA GLY A 806 -25.82 -30.05 -42.68
C GLY A 806 -27.34 -30.12 -42.50
N THR A 807 -27.86 -30.39 -41.29
CA THR A 807 -29.30 -30.24 -41.00
C THR A 807 -29.72 -28.77 -40.94
N LEU A 808 -31.00 -28.46 -41.23
CA LEU A 808 -31.53 -27.10 -41.15
C LEU A 808 -31.37 -26.54 -39.72
N GLU A 809 -31.66 -27.38 -38.74
CA GLU A 809 -31.46 -27.15 -37.31
C GLU A 809 -30.00 -26.79 -37.00
N ARG A 810 -29.02 -27.62 -37.40
CA ARG A 810 -27.60 -27.34 -37.12
C ARG A 810 -27.09 -26.10 -37.84
N MET A 811 -27.54 -25.82 -39.07
CA MET A 811 -27.19 -24.57 -39.77
C MET A 811 -27.73 -23.33 -39.05
N ALA A 812 -28.95 -23.36 -38.51
CA ALA A 812 -29.50 -22.28 -37.70
C ALA A 812 -28.67 -22.04 -36.42
N ILE A 813 -28.24 -23.13 -35.74
CA ILE A 813 -27.37 -23.08 -34.56
C ILE A 813 -26.00 -22.50 -34.90
N ASN A 814 -25.35 -23.01 -35.95
CA ASN A 814 -24.03 -22.58 -36.37
C ASN A 814 -24.01 -21.09 -36.72
N ARG A 815 -25.04 -20.61 -37.44
CA ARG A 815 -25.22 -19.20 -37.77
C ARG A 815 -25.42 -18.32 -36.52
N ALA A 816 -26.28 -18.73 -35.58
CA ALA A 816 -26.50 -18.01 -34.33
C ALA A 816 -25.20 -17.86 -33.51
N TYR A 817 -24.43 -18.94 -33.39
CA TYR A 817 -23.13 -18.96 -32.71
C TYR A 817 -22.09 -18.09 -33.42
N GLN A 818 -21.97 -18.19 -34.74
CA GLN A 818 -21.01 -17.43 -35.54
C GLN A 818 -21.25 -15.92 -35.47
N GLU A 819 -22.47 -15.47 -35.73
CA GLU A 819 -22.74 -14.04 -35.72
C GLU A 819 -22.63 -13.41 -34.32
N THR A 820 -22.87 -14.20 -33.27
CA THR A 820 -22.64 -13.77 -31.88
C THR A 820 -21.15 -13.70 -31.57
N MET A 821 -20.36 -14.67 -32.04
CA MET A 821 -18.89 -14.65 -31.96
C MET A 821 -18.30 -13.44 -32.72
N HIS A 822 -18.84 -13.08 -33.89
CA HIS A 822 -18.44 -11.86 -34.60
C HIS A 822 -18.73 -10.58 -33.78
N LYS A 823 -19.87 -10.49 -33.09
CA LYS A 823 -20.14 -9.34 -32.20
C LYS A 823 -19.15 -9.26 -31.04
N LEU A 824 -18.81 -10.39 -30.40
CA LEU A 824 -17.76 -10.45 -29.37
C LEU A 824 -16.42 -9.93 -29.91
N LEU A 825 -16.05 -10.31 -31.13
CA LEU A 825 -14.83 -9.85 -31.80
C LEU A 825 -14.85 -8.36 -32.16
N VAL A 826 -16.00 -7.81 -32.58
CA VAL A 826 -16.14 -6.35 -32.80
C VAL A 826 -15.90 -5.59 -31.51
N VAL A 827 -16.46 -6.04 -30.38
CA VAL A 827 -16.20 -5.45 -29.06
C VAL A 827 -14.71 -5.56 -28.70
N ALA A 828 -14.08 -6.72 -28.90
CA ALA A 828 -12.65 -6.91 -28.69
C ALA A 828 -11.78 -5.96 -29.54
N LEU A 829 -12.18 -5.74 -30.80
CA LEU A 829 -11.49 -4.84 -31.73
C LEU A 829 -11.61 -3.38 -31.26
N CYS A 830 -12.81 -2.92 -30.90
CA CYS A 830 -13.03 -1.59 -30.37
C CYS A 830 -12.25 -1.32 -29.08
N VAL A 831 -12.12 -2.31 -28.18
CA VAL A 831 -11.39 -2.20 -26.91
C VAL A 831 -9.86 -2.28 -27.09
N SER A 832 -9.36 -2.98 -28.10
CA SER A 832 -7.92 -3.08 -28.38
C SER A 832 -7.34 -1.87 -29.12
N VAL A 833 -8.15 -1.07 -29.83
CA VAL A 833 -7.70 0.17 -30.47
C VAL A 833 -7.10 1.18 -29.48
N PRO A 834 -7.76 1.55 -28.35
CA PRO A 834 -7.16 2.39 -27.31
C PRO A 834 -5.82 1.89 -26.76
N VAL A 835 -5.60 0.57 -26.69
CA VAL A 835 -4.35 -0.01 -26.18
C VAL A 835 -3.15 0.41 -27.03
N VAL A 836 -3.32 0.53 -28.35
CA VAL A 836 -2.26 1.03 -29.25
C VAL A 836 -1.91 2.48 -28.90
N PHE A 837 -2.90 3.37 -28.73
CA PHE A 837 -2.66 4.76 -28.35
C PHE A 837 -1.98 4.89 -26.98
N LEU A 838 -2.45 4.13 -25.98
CA LEU A 838 -1.85 4.10 -24.64
C LEU A 838 -0.41 3.56 -24.68
N SER A 839 -0.12 2.56 -25.50
CA SER A 839 1.25 2.02 -25.67
C SER A 839 2.24 3.07 -26.22
N LEU A 840 1.77 3.98 -27.08
CA LEU A 840 2.56 5.09 -27.61
C LEU A 840 2.86 6.16 -26.55
N MET A 841 2.01 6.30 -25.52
CA MET A 841 2.20 7.26 -24.42
C MET A 841 3.21 6.79 -23.35
N ILE A 842 3.56 5.51 -23.32
CA ILE A 842 4.57 4.96 -22.39
C ILE A 842 5.92 5.64 -22.61
N LYS A 843 6.62 6.04 -21.53
CA LYS A 843 7.97 6.63 -21.62
C LYS A 843 8.98 5.56 -22.06
N ASN A 844 9.89 5.92 -22.98
CA ASN A 844 10.95 5.00 -23.44
C ASN A 844 12.13 4.97 -22.46
N ALA A 845 11.90 4.41 -21.26
CA ALA A 845 12.94 4.25 -20.25
C ALA A 845 13.96 3.17 -20.66
N LYS A 846 15.24 3.39 -20.32
CA LYS A 846 16.35 2.46 -20.52
C LYS A 846 16.56 1.65 -19.25
N LEU A 847 16.59 0.32 -19.37
CA LEU A 847 16.85 -0.62 -18.28
C LEU A 847 18.35 -0.78 -18.06
N ASP A 848 18.96 0.11 -17.28
CA ASP A 848 20.33 -0.09 -16.78
C ASP A 848 20.30 -0.96 -15.51
N ALA A 849 21.24 -1.92 -15.44
CA ALA A 849 21.24 -2.96 -14.41
C ALA A 849 22.21 -2.61 -13.27
N GLY A 850 21.68 -2.36 -12.08
CA GLY A 850 22.45 -2.41 -10.84
C GLY A 850 22.63 -3.87 -10.39
N GLU A 851 23.87 -4.28 -10.13
CA GLU A 851 24.17 -5.56 -9.50
C GLU A 851 24.21 -5.40 -7.97
N ASP A 852 23.26 -5.99 -7.25
CA ASP A 852 23.36 -6.18 -5.80
C ASP A 852 23.09 -7.65 -5.44
N LYS A 853 23.97 -8.21 -4.61
CA LYS A 853 24.04 -9.66 -4.30
C LYS A 853 23.41 -9.95 -2.94
N VAL A 854 22.64 -11.03 -2.85
CA VAL A 854 22.08 -11.55 -1.58
C VAL A 854 23.21 -12.12 -0.72
N LYS A 855 23.08 -12.03 0.60
CA LYS A 855 23.91 -12.78 1.56
C LYS A 855 23.11 -13.96 2.13
N GLY A 856 23.65 -15.16 2.01
CA GLY A 856 23.06 -16.39 2.54
C GLY A 856 23.74 -17.63 1.94
N ARG A 857 23.50 -18.82 2.52
CA ARG A 857 24.01 -20.07 1.93
C ARG A 857 22.98 -20.63 0.95
N VAL A 858 22.92 -20.03 -0.22
CA VAL A 858 21.90 -20.30 -1.24
C VAL A 858 22.49 -21.08 -2.42
N VAL A 859 21.65 -21.63 -3.31
CA VAL A 859 22.10 -22.46 -4.44
C VAL A 859 22.85 -21.59 -5.47
N GLY A 860 24.17 -21.48 -5.29
CA GLY A 860 25.07 -20.63 -6.08
C GLY A 860 26.10 -19.87 -5.23
N GLY A 861 25.86 -19.68 -3.94
CA GLY A 861 26.74 -18.91 -3.05
C GLY A 861 28.02 -19.66 -2.63
N THR A 862 29.19 -19.09 -2.95
CA THR A 862 30.47 -19.50 -2.37
C THR A 862 30.59 -19.04 -0.92
N VAL A 863 30.96 -19.95 -0.03
CA VAL A 863 31.33 -19.63 1.35
C VAL A 863 32.78 -19.17 1.36
N GLU A 864 33.04 -17.91 1.71
CA GLU A 864 34.34 -17.53 2.24
C GLU A 864 34.41 -18.00 3.70
N GLU A 865 35.22 -19.02 3.95
CA GLU A 865 35.61 -19.38 5.31
C GLU A 865 36.51 -18.27 5.87
N THR A 866 35.98 -17.46 6.78
CA THR A 866 36.82 -16.66 7.67
C THR A 866 37.60 -17.60 8.59
N ARG A 867 38.77 -18.03 8.12
CA ARG A 867 39.78 -18.63 8.98
C ARG A 867 40.31 -17.57 9.92
N GLU A 868 40.20 -17.83 11.21
CA GLU A 868 40.89 -17.06 12.25
C GLU A 868 42.42 -17.24 12.08
N SER A 869 43.16 -16.13 12.19
CA SER A 869 44.61 -16.07 12.45
C SER A 869 44.97 -14.74 13.08
#